data_AF-A0A1K1P428-F1
#
_entry.id   AF-A0A1K1P428-F1
#
_cell.length_a   1.000
_cell.length_b   1.000
_cell.length_c   1.000
_cell.angle_alpha   90.00
_cell.angle_beta   90.00
_cell.angle_gamma   90.00
#
_symmetry.space_group_name_H-M   'P 1'
#
loop_
_entity.id
_entity.type
_entity.pdbx_description
1 polymer ?
#
loop_
_entity_poly.entity_id
_entity_poly.type
_entity_poly.pdbx_seq_one_letter_code
_entity_poly.pdbx_strand_id
1 'polypeptide(L)'
;MKQGFIQDRGFEAFSQGTFGNAGHNLYVSKKGIVQRIHLFDVNGDGYVDLPFANSHDDGVRVPAYVYANPLEGGERIEIPSEGAFAGAVADLNNDGYDDLVIANQYNGASNYAYAQVYYGSPEGYSSKRMLQLWAPSAISVAIGDFNGDGRKDIAFISFGQLRIFYQEPSGFRTKGYVDLELDHTLDSLVSMDLDGDGFDDLAVRTGNSRLVIYWGGPEGIRADNRTWLDPSLTGEQALDAGLDSAASGAGAGSLFVFSVPAAPKLKAVKLKGTSHLFACRDEQVLLIPILPDRRIGRPLVLDSGPVTGVSVGDVRGRGGEDLILSSRQAGEDGIERSWIYWDSESGYSEDRRTPFVTRSAADVVAADLSGNGCSDIIVCQDKTDHLYSFESLIYRGSPGGLLPEPIRLETHCAAGAFVAKAMDAERPQVIFLNHLTNRILGDVPVYLYLGGPEGFSPERRLELPGWAATELRICDFDDDGYPDIFMANSNENAMHLDNGSFVYYNGPDGFRTDKRVELPTRHSMNSCCADLNRDGWLDLIVAGHNNDELLIFYGSEAGFVDAPVRIPLVADGVVYRQPRFMTLADLNNDGWLDLVAPDCGATDDLLILWGGPEGFDIGRRTLLPEGAGISSRAADLTGNGWLDLIVGGFKGPDQGDPYATFVYIYWGGPEGFSNDRRTELPAHFAADLAVADFNNDGILDIFVACYHGTRTRDIDSYIYWGEPGGRFSADNRTRLFGHSAAGALAADFNEDGYVDLAMANHKTYGNHPGMSFVWWNGPNGFSESDITRLPTNGPHGMTHSDIGNVMDRGPEEYYESRTIALPDGAELAGISWIADIPPKTWVKAQIRVADREEDLPSQPWQGDEGAGTWFGNGHTAMARPVKGRWAQYRLALGAINSGSTPRVSEVRLSYNVPSTSTSKSIK
;
A
#
# COMPACT_ATOMS: atom_id res chain seq x y z
N MET A 1 59.74 29.73 19.44
CA MET A 1 58.52 29.16 20.03
C MET A 1 58.57 27.65 19.90
N LYS A 2 58.09 26.89 20.88
CA LYS A 2 57.95 25.43 20.78
C LYS A 2 56.55 25.14 20.24
N GLN A 3 56.46 24.42 19.12
CA GLN A 3 55.18 24.01 18.55
C GLN A 3 54.69 22.74 19.27
N GLY A 4 53.42 22.73 19.65
CA GLY A 4 52.73 21.58 20.23
C GLY A 4 51.42 21.32 19.49
N PHE A 5 50.73 20.24 19.83
CA PHE A 5 49.39 19.96 19.33
C PHE A 5 48.51 19.35 20.42
N ILE A 6 47.21 19.65 20.35
CA ILE A 6 46.14 18.95 21.07
C ILE A 6 45.44 18.07 20.05
N GLN A 7 45.13 16.83 20.44
CA GLN A 7 44.55 15.83 19.56
C GLN A 7 43.23 15.34 20.14
N ASP A 8 42.21 15.34 19.31
CA ASP A 8 40.92 14.69 19.55
C ASP A 8 40.85 13.45 18.67
N ARG A 9 40.76 12.28 19.32
CA ARG A 9 40.70 10.98 18.67
C ARG A 9 39.95 10.01 19.58
N GLY A 10 39.12 9.16 18.98
CA GLY A 10 38.37 8.14 19.70
C GLY A 10 37.01 8.64 20.19
N PHE A 11 36.16 7.70 20.57
CA PHE A 11 34.79 7.96 21.00
C PHE A 11 34.74 8.93 22.18
N GLU A 12 35.57 8.74 23.20
CA GLU A 12 35.55 9.58 24.41
C GLU A 12 35.88 11.05 24.13
N ALA A 13 36.70 11.34 23.10
CA ALA A 13 37.07 12.71 22.77
C ALA A 13 35.96 13.41 21.96
N PHE A 14 35.42 12.71 20.96
CA PHE A 14 34.41 13.28 20.06
C PHE A 14 32.99 13.29 20.67
N SER A 15 32.62 12.31 21.49
CA SER A 15 31.29 12.26 22.16
C SER A 15 31.02 13.42 23.13
N GLN A 16 32.05 14.18 23.51
CA GLN A 16 31.92 15.40 24.31
C GLN A 16 31.55 16.63 23.48
N GLY A 17 31.53 16.51 22.15
CA GLY A 17 31.07 17.57 21.26
C GLY A 17 29.55 17.69 21.20
N THR A 18 29.08 18.61 20.37
CA THR A 18 27.67 18.82 20.08
C THR A 18 27.43 18.75 18.58
N PHE A 19 26.26 18.29 18.17
CA PHE A 19 25.87 18.16 16.78
C PHE A 19 24.88 19.26 16.42
N GLY A 20 24.94 19.72 15.16
CA GLY A 20 23.83 20.47 14.57
C GLY A 20 22.56 19.59 14.61
N ASN A 21 21.42 20.21 14.91
CA ASN A 21 20.10 19.56 14.92
C ASN A 21 20.06 18.27 15.76
N ALA A 22 20.67 18.30 16.95
CA ALA A 22 20.75 17.20 17.91
C ALA A 22 21.29 15.86 17.38
N GLY A 23 22.01 15.86 16.24
CA GLY A 23 22.54 14.63 15.66
C GLY A 23 21.53 13.85 14.82
N HIS A 24 20.48 14.52 14.32
CA HIS A 24 19.49 13.92 13.40
C HIS A 24 20.14 13.11 12.26
N ASN A 25 21.23 13.62 11.69
CA ASN A 25 21.95 12.96 10.58
C ASN A 25 23.46 12.90 10.80
N LEU A 26 23.94 13.07 12.04
CA LEU A 26 25.36 13.07 12.38
C LEU A 26 25.58 12.48 13.77
N TYR A 27 26.55 11.58 13.91
CA TYR A 27 26.88 10.98 15.20
C TYR A 27 28.39 10.70 15.33
N VAL A 28 28.80 10.29 16.53
CA VAL A 28 30.14 9.77 16.79
C VAL A 28 30.03 8.28 17.02
N SER A 29 30.50 7.48 16.06
CA SER A 29 30.47 6.04 16.19
C SER A 29 31.34 5.54 17.34
N LYS A 30 31.06 4.34 17.85
CA LYS A 30 31.85 3.71 18.91
C LYS A 30 33.31 3.52 18.54
N LYS A 31 33.62 3.41 17.23
CA LYS A 31 35.00 3.37 16.70
C LYS A 31 35.72 4.72 16.80
N GLY A 32 35.02 5.78 17.22
CA GLY A 32 35.54 7.13 17.39
C GLY A 32 35.57 7.92 16.09
N ILE A 33 34.56 7.75 15.25
CA ILE A 33 34.44 8.36 13.94
C ILE A 33 33.26 9.34 13.95
N VAL A 34 33.49 10.60 13.56
CA VAL A 34 32.40 11.54 13.27
C VAL A 34 31.92 11.28 11.83
N GLN A 35 30.65 10.91 11.67
CA GLN A 35 30.07 10.56 10.36
C GLN A 35 28.55 10.75 10.32
N ARG A 36 28.01 10.74 9.10
CA ARG A 36 26.58 10.88 8.81
C ARG A 36 25.84 9.56 9.02
N ILE A 37 24.51 9.65 9.15
CA ILE A 37 23.64 8.50 9.46
C ILE A 37 22.94 8.00 8.20
N HIS A 38 22.25 8.88 7.47
CA HIS A 38 21.46 8.53 6.29
C HIS A 38 22.30 8.61 5.02
N LEU A 39 22.36 7.49 4.29
CA LEU A 39 23.23 7.30 3.12
C LEU A 39 22.37 6.80 1.96
N PHE A 40 22.50 7.38 0.77
CA PHE A 40 21.60 7.08 -0.35
C PHE A 40 22.32 6.49 -1.58
N ASP A 41 23.63 6.24 -1.51
CA ASP A 41 24.42 5.57 -2.54
C ASP A 41 24.84 4.18 -2.02
N VAL A 42 24.03 3.15 -2.29
CA VAL A 42 24.25 1.80 -1.75
C VAL A 42 25.34 1.03 -2.49
N ASN A 43 25.74 1.50 -3.67
CA ASN A 43 26.75 0.83 -4.50
C ASN A 43 28.12 1.54 -4.50
N GLY A 44 28.20 2.77 -3.97
CA GLY A 44 29.42 3.57 -3.83
C GLY A 44 29.87 4.29 -5.11
N ASP A 45 28.99 4.48 -6.10
CA ASP A 45 29.32 5.12 -7.39
C ASP A 45 29.20 6.65 -7.37
N GLY A 46 28.71 7.21 -6.27
CA GLY A 46 28.51 8.64 -6.03
C GLY A 46 27.17 9.17 -6.52
N TYR A 47 26.20 8.33 -6.90
CA TYR A 47 24.85 8.75 -7.27
C TYR A 47 23.81 8.22 -6.29
N VAL A 48 22.66 8.89 -6.22
CA VAL A 48 21.55 8.45 -5.37
C VAL A 48 20.89 7.22 -5.98
N ASP A 49 20.68 6.21 -5.15
CA ASP A 49 19.90 5.01 -5.44
C ASP A 49 18.48 5.16 -4.85
N LEU A 50 17.46 4.75 -5.61
CA LEU A 50 16.06 4.95 -5.23
C LEU A 50 15.45 3.66 -4.66
N PRO A 51 15.08 3.65 -3.36
CA PRO A 51 14.40 2.53 -2.75
C PRO A 51 12.89 2.59 -2.98
N PHE A 52 12.29 1.53 -3.53
CA PHE A 52 10.84 1.37 -3.62
C PHE A 52 10.41 0.19 -2.77
N ALA A 53 9.69 0.48 -1.68
CA ALA A 53 9.17 -0.52 -0.76
C ALA A 53 7.95 -1.21 -1.36
N ASN A 54 8.17 -2.04 -2.39
CA ASN A 54 7.13 -2.84 -3.01
C ASN A 54 6.47 -3.74 -1.97
N SER A 55 5.15 -3.66 -1.87
CA SER A 55 4.40 -4.42 -0.88
C SER A 55 3.31 -5.31 -1.50
N HIS A 56 2.90 -5.02 -2.74
CA HIS A 56 1.73 -5.62 -3.37
C HIS A 56 1.96 -5.98 -4.84
N ASP A 57 1.76 -7.24 -5.19
CA ASP A 57 1.46 -7.65 -6.57
C ASP A 57 0.03 -8.22 -6.69
N ASP A 58 -0.74 -8.17 -5.60
CA ASP A 58 -2.12 -8.63 -5.46
C ASP A 58 -3.15 -7.59 -5.95
N GLY A 59 -4.44 -7.84 -5.76
CA GLY A 59 -5.48 -6.83 -5.96
C GLY A 59 -5.72 -6.40 -7.41
N VAL A 60 -5.10 -7.08 -8.37
CA VAL A 60 -5.21 -6.77 -9.81
C VAL A 60 -6.56 -7.22 -10.34
N ARG A 61 -7.36 -6.25 -10.78
CA ARG A 61 -8.67 -6.46 -11.38
C ARG A 61 -8.49 -6.92 -12.82
N VAL A 62 -9.07 -8.07 -13.14
CA VAL A 62 -8.87 -8.72 -14.44
C VAL A 62 -10.14 -8.76 -15.28
N PRO A 63 -9.99 -8.81 -16.63
CA PRO A 63 -11.09 -9.03 -17.55
C PRO A 63 -11.82 -10.35 -17.30
N ALA A 64 -13.10 -10.40 -17.65
CA ALA A 64 -13.84 -11.64 -17.80
C ALA A 64 -13.34 -12.36 -19.06
N TYR A 65 -13.29 -13.69 -19.03
CA TYR A 65 -12.77 -14.50 -20.14
C TYR A 65 -13.88 -15.24 -20.85
N VAL A 66 -13.85 -15.18 -22.18
CA VAL A 66 -14.77 -15.90 -23.06
C VAL A 66 -13.94 -16.88 -23.88
N TYR A 67 -14.24 -18.17 -23.73
CA TYR A 67 -13.61 -19.23 -24.49
C TYR A 67 -14.50 -19.62 -25.67
N ALA A 68 -14.03 -19.34 -26.89
CA ALA A 68 -14.78 -19.60 -28.12
C ALA A 68 -14.95 -21.10 -28.41
N ASN A 69 -13.88 -21.87 -28.17
CA ASN A 69 -13.82 -23.33 -28.43
C ASN A 69 -13.27 -24.06 -27.19
N PRO A 70 -14.01 -24.07 -26.07
CA PRO A 70 -13.47 -24.45 -24.76
C PRO A 70 -12.99 -25.91 -24.68
N LEU A 71 -13.52 -26.81 -25.53
CA LEU A 71 -13.16 -28.23 -25.53
C LEU A 71 -11.81 -28.56 -26.21
N GLU A 72 -11.21 -27.60 -26.91
CA GLU A 72 -9.97 -27.80 -27.67
C GLU A 72 -8.85 -26.84 -27.20
N GLY A 73 -8.96 -26.35 -25.97
CA GLY A 73 -8.05 -25.33 -25.41
C GLY A 73 -8.21 -23.96 -26.09
N GLY A 74 -9.44 -23.65 -26.56
CA GLY A 74 -9.73 -22.63 -27.55
C GLY A 74 -9.32 -21.19 -27.23
N GLU A 75 -9.41 -20.36 -28.26
CA GLU A 75 -9.08 -18.92 -28.24
C GLU A 75 -9.83 -18.20 -27.11
N ARG A 76 -9.04 -17.50 -26.28
CA ARG A 76 -9.51 -16.66 -25.18
C ARG A 76 -9.75 -15.25 -25.68
N ILE A 77 -10.97 -14.75 -25.49
CA ILE A 77 -11.34 -13.34 -25.68
C ILE A 77 -11.46 -12.69 -24.30
N GLU A 78 -10.76 -11.56 -24.12
CA GLU A 78 -10.77 -10.80 -22.88
C GLU A 78 -11.79 -9.66 -22.94
N ILE A 79 -12.71 -9.64 -21.99
CA ILE A 79 -13.77 -8.63 -21.88
C ILE A 79 -13.43 -7.71 -20.72
N PRO A 80 -13.07 -6.44 -20.96
CA PRO A 80 -12.64 -5.51 -19.90
C PRO A 80 -13.67 -5.31 -18.79
N SER A 81 -13.61 -6.15 -17.76
CA SER A 81 -14.36 -6.01 -16.53
C SER A 81 -13.50 -5.38 -15.45
N GLU A 82 -14.09 -4.53 -14.63
CA GLU A 82 -13.42 -3.89 -13.49
C GLU A 82 -13.29 -4.86 -12.28
N GLY A 83 -12.90 -6.13 -12.53
CA GLY A 83 -12.90 -7.21 -11.55
C GLY A 83 -14.32 -7.68 -11.23
N ALA A 84 -14.95 -8.37 -12.17
CA ALA A 84 -16.36 -8.77 -12.10
C ALA A 84 -16.67 -9.49 -10.79
N PHE A 85 -17.72 -9.06 -10.08
CA PHE A 85 -18.16 -9.71 -8.84
C PHE A 85 -19.33 -10.67 -9.10
N ALA A 86 -20.27 -10.25 -9.94
CA ALA A 86 -21.39 -11.06 -10.40
C ALA A 86 -21.70 -10.77 -11.87
N GLY A 87 -22.51 -11.63 -12.49
CA GLY A 87 -22.92 -11.47 -13.87
C GLY A 87 -24.11 -12.33 -14.21
N ALA A 88 -24.68 -12.08 -15.38
CA ALA A 88 -25.78 -12.84 -15.94
C ALA A 88 -25.72 -12.77 -17.48
N VAL A 89 -26.27 -13.79 -18.14
CA VAL A 89 -26.33 -13.86 -19.61
C VAL A 89 -27.76 -14.08 -20.09
N ALA A 90 -28.15 -13.32 -21.11
CA ALA A 90 -29.40 -13.48 -21.85
C ALA A 90 -29.36 -12.60 -23.10
N ASP A 91 -30.08 -12.98 -24.15
CA ASP A 91 -30.38 -12.10 -25.28
C ASP A 91 -31.31 -10.95 -24.84
N LEU A 92 -30.75 -9.77 -24.52
CA LEU A 92 -31.51 -8.63 -24.00
C LEU A 92 -32.24 -7.89 -25.10
N ASN A 93 -31.71 -7.91 -26.33
CA ASN A 93 -32.20 -7.13 -27.47
C ASN A 93 -32.97 -7.99 -28.51
N ASN A 94 -33.11 -9.30 -28.25
CA ASN A 94 -33.74 -10.31 -29.11
C ASN A 94 -33.09 -10.44 -30.50
N ASP A 95 -31.76 -10.31 -30.60
CA ASP A 95 -31.02 -10.44 -31.87
C ASP A 95 -30.50 -11.87 -32.13
N GLY A 96 -30.68 -12.78 -31.18
CA GLY A 96 -30.29 -14.19 -31.26
C GLY A 96 -28.87 -14.46 -30.76
N TYR A 97 -28.19 -13.47 -30.17
CA TYR A 97 -26.94 -13.62 -29.45
C TYR A 97 -27.13 -13.24 -27.98
N ASP A 98 -26.61 -14.06 -27.07
CA ASP A 98 -26.71 -13.76 -25.64
C ASP A 98 -25.80 -12.58 -25.28
N ASP A 99 -26.34 -11.62 -24.53
CA ASP A 99 -25.61 -10.48 -23.98
C ASP A 99 -25.06 -10.81 -22.60
N LEU A 100 -23.94 -10.20 -22.23
CA LEU A 100 -23.29 -10.37 -20.92
C LEU A 100 -23.48 -9.12 -20.06
N VAL A 101 -24.14 -9.26 -18.92
CA VAL A 101 -24.24 -8.22 -17.89
C VAL A 101 -23.24 -8.52 -16.78
N ILE A 102 -22.40 -7.54 -16.46
CA ILE A 102 -21.37 -7.60 -15.42
C ILE A 102 -21.70 -6.59 -14.32
N ALA A 103 -21.79 -7.08 -13.09
CA ALA A 103 -21.89 -6.29 -11.88
C ALA A 103 -20.50 -6.11 -11.26
N ASN A 104 -20.07 -4.86 -11.17
CA ASN A 104 -18.79 -4.48 -10.57
C ASN A 104 -19.04 -3.89 -9.18
N GLN A 105 -18.38 -4.45 -8.18
CA GLN A 105 -18.47 -3.96 -6.81
C GLN A 105 -17.42 -2.89 -6.52
N TYR A 106 -16.16 -3.17 -6.89
CA TYR A 106 -15.00 -2.34 -6.60
C TYR A 106 -13.95 -2.54 -7.69
N ASN A 107 -13.47 -1.44 -8.28
CA ASN A 107 -12.55 -1.48 -9.43
C ASN A 107 -11.06 -1.37 -9.07
N GLY A 108 -10.69 -1.63 -7.83
CA GLY A 108 -9.30 -1.45 -7.35
C GLY A 108 -8.99 -0.05 -6.83
N ALA A 109 -9.86 0.94 -7.13
CA ALA A 109 -9.79 2.30 -6.62
C ALA A 109 -11.06 2.75 -5.89
N SER A 110 -12.24 2.41 -6.39
CA SER A 110 -13.52 2.94 -5.88
C SER A 110 -14.68 1.95 -5.97
N ASN A 111 -15.63 2.07 -5.04
CA ASN A 111 -16.92 1.34 -5.05
C ASN A 111 -17.96 1.97 -6.00
N TYR A 112 -17.62 3.09 -6.67
CA TYR A 112 -18.51 3.77 -7.62
C TYR A 112 -18.35 3.25 -9.07
N ALA A 113 -17.87 2.02 -9.24
CA ALA A 113 -17.73 1.35 -10.53
C ALA A 113 -19.09 1.16 -11.23
N TYR A 114 -19.16 1.31 -12.55
CA TYR A 114 -20.40 1.06 -13.29
C TYR A 114 -20.61 -0.45 -13.51
N ALA A 115 -21.86 -0.89 -13.56
CA ALA A 115 -22.19 -2.16 -14.18
C ALA A 115 -22.07 -2.01 -15.71
N GLN A 116 -21.68 -3.09 -16.39
CA GLN A 116 -21.44 -3.10 -17.83
C GLN A 116 -22.35 -4.11 -18.52
N VAL A 117 -22.88 -3.76 -19.68
CA VAL A 117 -23.63 -4.66 -20.57
C VAL A 117 -22.84 -4.76 -21.87
N TYR A 118 -22.38 -5.96 -22.20
CA TYR A 118 -21.72 -6.28 -23.47
C TYR A 118 -22.72 -6.98 -24.37
N TYR A 119 -23.05 -6.34 -25.50
CA TYR A 119 -23.99 -6.93 -26.43
C TYR A 119 -23.31 -7.99 -27.30
N GLY A 120 -23.93 -9.16 -27.40
CA GLY A 120 -23.55 -10.24 -28.31
C GLY A 120 -23.68 -9.79 -29.76
N SER A 121 -22.95 -10.47 -30.65
CA SER A 121 -23.06 -10.22 -32.09
C SER A 121 -22.40 -11.34 -32.89
N PRO A 122 -22.55 -11.40 -34.22
CA PRO A 122 -21.85 -12.38 -35.04
C PRO A 122 -20.33 -12.46 -34.76
N GLU A 123 -19.71 -11.32 -34.46
CA GLU A 123 -18.29 -11.18 -34.14
C GLU A 123 -17.93 -11.45 -32.66
N GLY A 124 -18.93 -11.60 -31.79
CA GLY A 124 -18.75 -11.72 -30.34
C GLY A 124 -18.72 -10.40 -29.58
N TYR A 125 -18.46 -10.50 -28.27
CA TYR A 125 -18.44 -9.34 -27.39
C TYR A 125 -17.27 -8.39 -27.70
N SER A 126 -17.53 -7.09 -27.53
CA SER A 126 -16.53 -6.04 -27.70
C SER A 126 -16.87 -4.80 -26.89
N SER A 127 -15.86 -4.05 -26.43
CA SER A 127 -16.05 -2.72 -25.82
C SER A 127 -16.71 -1.70 -26.75
N LYS A 128 -16.73 -1.93 -28.07
CA LYS A 128 -17.45 -1.10 -29.04
C LYS A 128 -18.97 -1.24 -28.95
N ARG A 129 -19.46 -2.35 -28.40
CA ARG A 129 -20.88 -2.69 -28.20
C ARG A 129 -21.15 -2.86 -26.71
N MET A 130 -20.74 -1.87 -25.92
CA MET A 130 -20.89 -1.88 -24.47
C MET A 130 -21.73 -0.68 -24.00
N LEU A 131 -22.61 -0.92 -23.03
CA LEU A 131 -23.33 0.11 -22.29
C LEU A 131 -22.93 0.07 -20.81
N GLN A 132 -22.83 1.26 -20.18
CA GLN A 132 -22.65 1.38 -18.73
C GLN A 132 -23.98 1.75 -18.05
N LEU A 133 -24.30 1.01 -16.99
CA LEU A 133 -25.45 1.24 -16.11
C LEU A 133 -24.98 1.72 -14.74
N TRP A 134 -25.62 2.74 -14.19
CA TRP A 134 -25.33 3.27 -12.86
C TRP A 134 -25.90 2.33 -11.79
N ALA A 135 -25.20 1.22 -11.56
CA ALA A 135 -25.41 0.29 -10.45
C ALA A 135 -24.08 0.09 -9.69
N PRO A 136 -23.57 1.13 -9.02
CA PRO A 136 -22.32 1.05 -8.27
C PRO A 136 -22.38 0.10 -7.08
N SER A 137 -21.22 -0.44 -6.68
CA SER A 137 -21.11 -1.42 -5.61
C SER A 137 -22.12 -2.57 -5.78
N ALA A 138 -22.26 -3.06 -7.01
CA ALA A 138 -23.21 -4.11 -7.32
C ALA A 138 -22.63 -5.48 -6.96
N ILE A 139 -23.33 -6.22 -6.10
CA ILE A 139 -22.89 -7.52 -5.59
C ILE A 139 -23.65 -8.71 -6.19
N SER A 140 -24.76 -8.45 -6.89
CA SER A 140 -25.59 -9.48 -7.51
C SER A 140 -26.39 -8.88 -8.67
N VAL A 141 -26.69 -9.69 -9.69
CA VAL A 141 -27.47 -9.30 -10.86
C VAL A 141 -28.37 -10.45 -11.33
N ALA A 142 -29.58 -10.12 -11.80
CA ALA A 142 -30.51 -11.04 -12.43
C ALA A 142 -31.19 -10.38 -13.64
N ILE A 143 -31.58 -11.19 -14.62
CA ILE A 143 -32.18 -10.74 -15.88
C ILE A 143 -33.52 -11.45 -16.05
N GLY A 144 -34.60 -10.71 -16.32
CA GLY A 144 -35.93 -11.28 -16.51
C GLY A 144 -36.88 -10.28 -17.15
N ASP A 145 -37.91 -10.77 -17.84
CA ASP A 145 -39.04 -9.95 -18.29
C ASP A 145 -40.01 -9.77 -17.12
N PHE A 146 -39.71 -8.81 -16.23
CA PHE A 146 -40.46 -8.65 -14.98
C PHE A 146 -41.84 -8.02 -15.20
N ASN A 147 -42.00 -7.28 -16.31
CA ASN A 147 -43.22 -6.54 -16.64
C ASN A 147 -44.06 -7.17 -17.78
N GLY A 148 -43.58 -8.26 -18.38
CA GLY A 148 -44.25 -9.03 -19.42
C GLY A 148 -44.34 -8.31 -20.77
N ASP A 149 -43.45 -7.35 -21.04
CA ASP A 149 -43.47 -6.55 -22.25
C ASP A 149 -42.68 -7.17 -23.43
N GLY A 150 -42.07 -8.33 -23.19
CA GLY A 150 -41.27 -9.09 -24.14
C GLY A 150 -39.80 -8.65 -24.23
N ARG A 151 -39.38 -7.66 -23.44
CA ARG A 151 -37.98 -7.25 -23.31
C ARG A 151 -37.45 -7.68 -21.94
N LYS A 152 -36.18 -8.07 -21.91
CA LYS A 152 -35.52 -8.43 -20.65
C LYS A 152 -35.13 -7.19 -19.87
N ASP A 153 -35.50 -7.15 -18.60
CA ASP A 153 -35.10 -6.15 -17.60
C ASP A 153 -33.90 -6.66 -16.79
N ILE A 154 -33.26 -5.76 -16.02
CA ILE A 154 -32.10 -6.10 -15.20
C ILE A 154 -32.29 -5.60 -13.77
N ALA A 155 -32.12 -6.50 -12.80
CA ALA A 155 -32.14 -6.19 -11.37
C ALA A 155 -30.75 -6.34 -10.76
N PHE A 156 -30.33 -5.37 -9.95
CA PHE A 156 -29.07 -5.37 -9.21
C PHE A 156 -29.32 -5.19 -7.71
N ILE A 157 -28.43 -5.76 -6.88
CA ILE A 157 -28.23 -5.29 -5.50
C ILE A 157 -27.07 -4.29 -5.54
N SER A 158 -27.36 -3.00 -5.37
CA SER A 158 -26.40 -1.89 -5.48
C SER A 158 -26.48 -1.02 -4.22
N PHE A 159 -25.37 -0.80 -3.53
CA PHE A 159 -25.32 -0.13 -2.22
C PHE A 159 -26.35 -0.66 -1.19
N GLY A 160 -26.61 -1.97 -1.22
CA GLY A 160 -27.60 -2.62 -0.34
C GLY A 160 -29.06 -2.37 -0.72
N GLN A 161 -29.35 -1.70 -1.85
CA GLN A 161 -30.69 -1.44 -2.37
C GLN A 161 -30.97 -2.31 -3.60
N LEU A 162 -32.25 -2.66 -3.81
CA LEU A 162 -32.70 -3.34 -5.02
C LEU A 162 -32.94 -2.28 -6.11
N ARG A 163 -32.11 -2.31 -7.15
CA ARG A 163 -32.15 -1.37 -8.27
C ARG A 163 -32.56 -2.11 -9.55
N ILE A 164 -33.61 -1.65 -10.21
CA ILE A 164 -34.15 -2.30 -11.42
C ILE A 164 -34.11 -1.35 -12.60
N PHE A 165 -33.57 -1.82 -13.72
CA PHE A 165 -33.60 -1.17 -15.03
C PHE A 165 -34.64 -1.86 -15.89
N TYR A 166 -35.77 -1.20 -16.09
CA TYR A 166 -36.78 -1.66 -17.04
C TYR A 166 -36.37 -1.27 -18.46
N GLN A 167 -36.43 -2.22 -19.40
CA GLN A 167 -35.97 -1.96 -20.77
C GLN A 167 -37.04 -1.25 -21.58
N GLU A 168 -36.75 -0.02 -22.01
CA GLU A 168 -37.61 0.70 -22.96
C GLU A 168 -37.40 0.18 -24.40
N PRO A 169 -38.33 0.45 -25.34
CA PRO A 169 -38.12 0.12 -26.76
C PRO A 169 -36.86 0.74 -27.39
N SER A 170 -36.32 1.80 -26.81
CA SER A 170 -35.04 2.42 -27.23
C SER A 170 -33.81 1.77 -26.58
N GLY A 171 -33.98 0.73 -25.76
CA GLY A 171 -32.94 0.13 -24.93
C GLY A 171 -32.80 0.80 -23.56
N PHE A 172 -31.79 0.35 -22.81
CA PHE A 172 -31.48 0.87 -21.48
C PHE A 172 -30.85 2.27 -21.51
N ARG A 173 -31.00 3.01 -20.40
CA ARG A 173 -30.33 4.29 -20.15
C ARG A 173 -29.46 4.18 -18.91
N THR A 174 -28.28 4.79 -18.90
CA THR A 174 -27.31 4.70 -17.80
C THR A 174 -27.91 5.01 -16.42
N LYS A 175 -28.85 5.96 -16.30
CA LYS A 175 -29.54 6.29 -15.04
C LYS A 175 -31.06 6.05 -15.11
N GLY A 176 -31.51 5.14 -15.97
CA GLY A 176 -32.93 4.82 -16.16
C GLY A 176 -33.44 3.74 -15.21
N TYR A 177 -33.06 3.79 -13.93
CA TYR A 177 -33.43 2.78 -12.94
C TYR A 177 -34.52 3.25 -12.00
N VAL A 178 -35.13 2.29 -11.31
CA VAL A 178 -36.00 2.48 -10.15
C VAL A 178 -35.35 1.77 -8.97
N ASP A 179 -35.20 2.46 -7.84
CA ASP A 179 -34.81 1.84 -6.58
C ASP A 179 -36.08 1.45 -5.81
N LEU A 180 -36.13 0.19 -5.38
CA LEU A 180 -37.22 -0.33 -4.58
C LEU A 180 -36.81 -0.37 -3.11
N GLU A 181 -37.52 0.35 -2.27
CA GLU A 181 -37.30 0.33 -0.82
C GLU A 181 -37.88 -0.95 -0.21
N LEU A 182 -37.01 -1.74 0.41
CA LEU A 182 -37.37 -3.00 1.06
C LEU A 182 -37.16 -2.89 2.58
N ASP A 183 -37.96 -3.62 3.33
CA ASP A 183 -37.94 -3.66 4.79
C ASP A 183 -36.93 -4.68 5.37
N HIS A 184 -36.00 -5.16 4.55
CA HIS A 184 -34.98 -6.13 4.90
C HIS A 184 -33.71 -5.96 4.08
N THR A 185 -32.61 -6.50 4.59
CA THR A 185 -31.30 -6.54 3.93
C THR A 185 -31.29 -7.48 2.73
N LEU A 186 -30.43 -7.17 1.75
CA LEU A 186 -30.25 -7.92 0.51
C LEU A 186 -28.86 -8.57 0.47
N ASP A 187 -28.79 -9.83 0.05
CA ASP A 187 -27.53 -10.58 -0.13
C ASP A 187 -27.33 -11.00 -1.60
N SER A 188 -28.29 -11.74 -2.16
CA SER A 188 -28.22 -12.24 -3.54
C SER A 188 -29.61 -12.34 -4.16
N LEU A 189 -29.65 -12.33 -5.49
CA LEU A 189 -30.87 -12.41 -6.27
C LEU A 189 -30.75 -13.38 -7.45
N VAL A 190 -31.88 -13.93 -7.88
CA VAL A 190 -32.02 -14.74 -9.09
C VAL A 190 -33.41 -14.55 -9.67
N SER A 191 -33.54 -14.67 -10.99
CA SER A 191 -34.81 -14.55 -11.70
C SER A 191 -35.16 -15.81 -12.48
N MET A 192 -36.46 -16.07 -12.57
CA MET A 192 -37.10 -17.10 -13.40
C MET A 192 -38.61 -16.90 -13.31
N ASP A 193 -39.37 -17.20 -14.36
CA ASP A 193 -40.81 -17.46 -14.24
C ASP A 193 -41.06 -18.69 -13.32
N LEU A 194 -41.27 -18.45 -12.02
CA LEU A 194 -41.33 -19.49 -11.00
C LEU A 194 -42.73 -20.12 -10.93
N ASP A 195 -43.79 -19.37 -11.24
CA ASP A 195 -45.16 -19.85 -11.23
C ASP A 195 -45.74 -20.14 -12.64
N GLY A 196 -45.00 -19.86 -13.71
CA GLY A 196 -45.41 -20.15 -15.08
C GLY A 196 -46.48 -19.20 -15.60
N ASP A 197 -46.64 -18.00 -15.01
CA ASP A 197 -47.64 -17.02 -15.41
C ASP A 197 -47.19 -16.13 -16.59
N GLY A 198 -45.92 -16.28 -17.01
CA GLY A 198 -45.32 -15.58 -18.13
C GLY A 198 -44.61 -14.27 -17.76
N PHE A 199 -44.59 -13.91 -16.48
CA PHE A 199 -43.71 -12.87 -15.95
C PHE A 199 -42.52 -13.54 -15.26
N ASP A 200 -41.30 -13.07 -15.52
CA ASP A 200 -40.17 -13.54 -14.72
C ASP A 200 -40.32 -13.00 -13.28
N ASP A 201 -40.11 -13.86 -12.29
CA ASP A 201 -40.13 -13.50 -10.86
C ASP A 201 -38.72 -13.21 -10.36
N LEU A 202 -38.62 -12.52 -9.22
CA LEU A 202 -37.35 -12.23 -8.56
C LEU A 202 -37.30 -12.89 -7.18
N ALA A 203 -36.48 -13.94 -7.04
CA ALA A 203 -36.15 -14.51 -5.75
C ALA A 203 -34.95 -13.77 -5.13
N VAL A 204 -35.07 -13.41 -3.87
CA VAL A 204 -34.08 -12.66 -3.10
C VAL A 204 -33.73 -13.44 -1.84
N ARG A 205 -32.43 -13.55 -1.55
CA ARG A 205 -31.92 -13.97 -0.26
C ARG A 205 -31.52 -12.76 0.57
N THR A 206 -31.88 -12.80 1.85
CA THR A 206 -31.52 -11.76 2.83
C THR A 206 -30.20 -12.07 3.51
N GLY A 207 -29.61 -11.08 4.19
CA GLY A 207 -28.37 -11.27 4.97
C GLY A 207 -28.48 -12.27 6.13
N ASN A 208 -29.70 -12.63 6.56
CA ASN A 208 -29.97 -13.71 7.51
C ASN A 208 -30.51 -15.00 6.85
N SER A 209 -30.15 -15.23 5.59
CA SER A 209 -30.42 -16.45 4.80
C SER A 209 -31.87 -16.71 4.40
N ARG A 210 -32.82 -15.88 4.84
CA ARG A 210 -34.24 -16.05 4.48
C ARG A 210 -34.46 -15.78 2.99
N LEU A 211 -35.39 -16.52 2.40
CA LEU A 211 -35.80 -16.32 1.01
C LEU A 211 -37.16 -15.64 0.92
N VAL A 212 -37.26 -14.71 -0.03
CA VAL A 212 -38.49 -14.05 -0.43
C VAL A 212 -38.57 -14.03 -1.95
N ILE A 213 -39.76 -14.34 -2.48
CA ILE A 213 -40.05 -14.20 -3.90
C ILE A 213 -40.85 -12.94 -4.09
N TYR A 214 -40.41 -12.06 -4.98
CA TYR A 214 -41.19 -10.96 -5.51
C TYR A 214 -41.78 -11.39 -6.86
N TRP A 215 -43.10 -11.40 -6.93
CA TRP A 215 -43.79 -11.89 -8.11
C TRP A 215 -43.81 -10.82 -9.20
N GLY A 216 -43.48 -11.23 -10.42
CA GLY A 216 -43.61 -10.41 -11.61
C GLY A 216 -45.07 -10.04 -11.89
N GLY A 217 -45.27 -9.07 -12.79
CA GLY A 217 -46.59 -8.66 -13.20
C GLY A 217 -46.57 -7.40 -14.08
N PRO A 218 -47.72 -6.92 -14.56
CA PRO A 218 -47.76 -5.81 -15.54
C PRO A 218 -47.14 -4.49 -15.09
N GLU A 219 -46.96 -4.28 -13.78
CA GLU A 219 -46.29 -3.10 -13.20
C GLU A 219 -44.80 -3.38 -12.86
N GLY A 220 -44.29 -4.56 -13.21
CA GLY A 220 -42.98 -5.05 -12.82
C GLY A 220 -42.93 -5.58 -11.38
N ILE A 221 -41.71 -5.69 -10.84
CA ILE A 221 -41.45 -6.08 -9.46
C ILE A 221 -41.91 -4.98 -8.48
N ARG A 222 -42.65 -5.37 -7.45
CA ARG A 222 -43.17 -4.47 -6.41
C ARG A 222 -42.88 -5.00 -5.00
N ALA A 223 -42.60 -4.08 -4.06
CA ALA A 223 -42.23 -4.43 -2.69
C ALA A 223 -43.32 -5.17 -1.92
N ASP A 224 -44.59 -4.93 -2.26
CA ASP A 224 -45.77 -5.51 -1.61
C ASP A 224 -46.24 -6.83 -2.25
N ASN A 225 -45.85 -7.11 -3.50
CA ASN A 225 -46.21 -8.33 -4.23
C ASN A 225 -45.19 -9.44 -3.99
N ARG A 226 -45.17 -9.98 -2.78
CA ARG A 226 -44.13 -10.94 -2.36
C ARG A 226 -44.64 -12.11 -1.52
N THR A 227 -43.88 -13.19 -1.50
CA THR A 227 -44.11 -14.36 -0.64
C THR A 227 -42.82 -14.74 0.07
N TRP A 228 -42.89 -14.74 1.41
CA TRP A 228 -41.80 -15.26 2.24
C TRP A 228 -41.86 -16.78 2.30
N LEU A 229 -40.70 -17.41 2.14
CA LEU A 229 -40.57 -18.84 2.40
C LEU A 229 -40.48 -19.08 3.91
N ASP A 230 -40.89 -20.28 4.32
CA ASP A 230 -40.80 -20.72 5.70
C ASP A 230 -39.32 -20.69 6.15
N PRO A 231 -38.98 -20.02 7.27
CA PRO A 231 -37.61 -19.96 7.78
C PRO A 231 -37.00 -21.34 8.03
N SER A 232 -37.82 -22.36 8.32
CA SER A 232 -37.33 -23.73 8.48
C SER A 232 -36.68 -24.29 7.20
N LEU A 233 -37.02 -23.77 6.01
CA LEU A 233 -36.42 -24.21 4.74
C LEU A 233 -35.07 -23.55 4.43
N THR A 234 -34.80 -22.40 5.06
CA THR A 234 -33.73 -21.49 4.63
C THR A 234 -32.74 -21.17 5.75
N GLY A 235 -33.09 -21.49 7.01
CA GLY A 235 -32.32 -21.12 8.18
C GLY A 235 -32.60 -19.68 8.62
N GLU A 236 -32.14 -19.34 9.84
CA GLU A 236 -32.22 -17.98 10.40
C GLU A 236 -30.85 -17.41 10.77
N GLN A 237 -29.78 -18.15 10.49
CA GLN A 237 -28.42 -17.73 10.79
C GLN A 237 -27.91 -16.83 9.66
N ALA A 238 -27.19 -15.77 10.04
CA ALA A 238 -26.40 -15.02 9.07
C ALA A 238 -25.40 -15.97 8.41
N LEU A 239 -25.29 -15.92 7.08
CA LEU A 239 -24.21 -16.59 6.39
C LEU A 239 -22.91 -15.96 6.90
N ASP A 240 -21.93 -16.80 7.26
CA ASP A 240 -20.58 -16.31 7.42
C ASP A 240 -20.09 -15.89 6.03
N ALA A 241 -20.30 -14.62 5.71
CA ALA A 241 -19.80 -14.01 4.49
C ALA A 241 -18.27 -13.94 4.48
N GLY A 242 -17.59 -14.39 5.56
CA GLY A 242 -16.17 -14.69 5.63
C GLY A 242 -15.35 -13.72 4.80
N LEU A 243 -15.21 -12.48 5.29
CA LEU A 243 -14.31 -11.52 4.68
C LEU A 243 -12.92 -12.13 4.70
N ASP A 244 -12.40 -12.49 3.54
CA ASP A 244 -11.01 -12.90 3.43
C ASP A 244 -10.17 -11.64 3.61
N SER A 245 -9.74 -11.41 4.84
CA SER A 245 -8.93 -10.26 5.25
C SER A 245 -7.61 -10.17 4.47
N ALA A 246 -7.19 -11.23 3.75
CA ALA A 246 -6.01 -11.22 2.91
C ALA A 246 -6.15 -10.36 1.62
N ALA A 247 -7.36 -9.91 1.26
CA ALA A 247 -7.60 -9.17 0.01
C ALA A 247 -7.53 -7.62 0.13
N SER A 248 -7.43 -7.06 1.34
CA SER A 248 -7.45 -5.61 1.56
C SER A 248 -6.06 -5.04 1.88
N GLY A 249 -5.15 -5.08 0.91
CA GLY A 249 -3.81 -4.49 0.97
C GLY A 249 -3.75 -2.95 0.94
N ALA A 250 -4.74 -2.24 1.48
CA ALA A 250 -4.69 -0.79 1.55
C ALA A 250 -4.81 -0.34 3.01
N GLY A 251 -3.66 -0.04 3.62
CA GLY A 251 -3.53 0.61 4.94
C GLY A 251 -4.23 1.97 5.10
N ALA A 252 -5.13 2.36 4.20
CA ALA A 252 -6.11 3.42 4.42
C ALA A 252 -7.35 2.79 5.07
N GLY A 253 -7.48 2.92 6.40
CA GLY A 253 -8.54 2.29 7.19
C GLY A 253 -9.88 2.15 6.45
N SER A 254 -10.37 0.91 6.35
CA SER A 254 -11.73 0.52 5.93
C SER A 254 -12.10 0.42 4.44
N LEU A 255 -11.16 0.25 3.50
CA LEU A 255 -11.50 -0.28 2.17
C LEU A 255 -11.51 -1.81 2.19
N PHE A 256 -12.61 -2.40 2.66
CA PHE A 256 -12.88 -3.82 2.51
C PHE A 256 -12.95 -4.16 1.01
N VAL A 257 -11.91 -4.82 0.48
CA VAL A 257 -12.07 -5.63 -0.72
C VAL A 257 -12.83 -6.87 -0.25
N PHE A 258 -14.11 -6.97 -0.59
CA PHE A 258 -14.91 -8.12 -0.23
C PHE A 258 -14.36 -9.36 -0.94
N SER A 259 -14.13 -10.41 -0.18
CA SER A 259 -13.82 -11.74 -0.68
C SER A 259 -14.92 -12.25 -1.61
N VAL A 260 -14.57 -13.22 -2.47
CA VAL A 260 -15.58 -14.05 -3.13
C VAL A 260 -16.37 -14.76 -2.02
N PRO A 261 -17.70 -14.61 -1.94
CA PRO A 261 -18.48 -15.16 -0.85
C PRO A 261 -18.29 -16.68 -0.73
N ALA A 262 -17.98 -17.16 0.48
CA ALA A 262 -18.00 -18.60 0.79
C ALA A 262 -19.43 -19.16 0.79
N ALA A 263 -20.44 -18.29 0.84
CA ALA A 263 -21.84 -18.66 0.83
C ALA A 263 -22.24 -19.30 -0.51
N PRO A 264 -23.13 -20.32 -0.48
CA PRO A 264 -23.69 -20.89 -1.70
C PRO A 264 -24.39 -19.82 -2.54
N LYS A 265 -24.23 -19.86 -3.86
CA LYS A 265 -24.95 -18.94 -4.75
C LYS A 265 -26.44 -19.26 -4.78
N LEU A 266 -27.30 -18.25 -4.61
CA LEU A 266 -28.73 -18.41 -4.88
C LEU A 266 -28.94 -18.72 -6.36
N LYS A 267 -29.66 -19.80 -6.66
CA LYS A 267 -29.99 -20.20 -8.04
C LYS A 267 -31.45 -20.62 -8.16
N ALA A 268 -32.02 -20.39 -9.34
CA ALA A 268 -33.28 -20.99 -9.76
C ALA A 268 -32.96 -22.02 -10.85
N VAL A 269 -33.45 -23.25 -10.67
CA VAL A 269 -33.22 -24.35 -11.62
C VAL A 269 -34.54 -25.01 -11.99
N LYS A 270 -34.65 -25.49 -13.23
CA LYS A 270 -35.78 -26.30 -13.65
C LYS A 270 -35.41 -27.76 -13.50
N LEU A 271 -36.21 -28.51 -12.75
CA LEU A 271 -36.05 -29.93 -12.53
C LEU A 271 -37.38 -30.63 -12.79
N LYS A 272 -37.37 -31.55 -13.77
CA LYS A 272 -38.49 -32.35 -14.27
C LYS A 272 -39.68 -31.46 -14.62
N GLY A 273 -39.39 -30.33 -15.27
CA GLY A 273 -40.37 -29.31 -15.67
C GLY A 273 -40.87 -28.39 -14.56
N THR A 274 -40.44 -28.56 -13.30
CA THR A 274 -40.84 -27.71 -12.17
C THR A 274 -39.71 -26.75 -11.79
N SER A 275 -40.04 -25.47 -11.56
CA SER A 275 -39.09 -24.46 -11.09
C SER A 275 -38.74 -24.70 -9.62
N HIS A 276 -37.45 -24.67 -9.29
CA HIS A 276 -36.95 -24.86 -7.94
C HIS A 276 -36.00 -23.73 -7.55
N LEU A 277 -36.13 -23.24 -6.32
CA LEU A 277 -35.12 -22.40 -5.69
C LEU A 277 -34.12 -23.27 -4.96
N PHE A 278 -32.84 -23.01 -5.19
CA PHE A 278 -31.75 -23.63 -4.47
C PHE A 278 -31.44 -22.86 -3.20
N ALA A 279 -31.43 -23.58 -2.08
CA ALA A 279 -31.03 -23.10 -0.78
C ALA A 279 -30.12 -24.14 -0.10
N CYS A 280 -29.35 -23.68 0.88
CA CYS A 280 -28.60 -24.57 1.77
C CYS A 280 -29.05 -24.29 3.21
N ARG A 281 -29.10 -25.36 4.01
CA ARG A 281 -29.36 -25.29 5.45
C ARG A 281 -28.45 -26.30 6.13
N ASP A 282 -27.58 -25.81 7.01
CA ASP A 282 -26.53 -26.63 7.63
C ASP A 282 -25.68 -27.34 6.55
N GLU A 283 -25.57 -28.67 6.61
CA GLU A 283 -24.88 -29.51 5.62
C GLU A 283 -25.82 -30.06 4.53
N GLN A 284 -27.04 -29.52 4.42
CA GLN A 284 -28.07 -30.01 3.51
C GLN A 284 -28.32 -29.04 2.35
N VAL A 285 -28.45 -29.62 1.16
CA VAL A 285 -28.96 -28.94 -0.03
C VAL A 285 -30.46 -29.10 -0.09
N LEU A 286 -31.15 -27.98 -0.37
CA LEU A 286 -32.58 -27.95 -0.60
C LEU A 286 -32.85 -27.42 -2.01
N LEU A 287 -33.59 -28.21 -2.78
CA LEU A 287 -34.25 -27.74 -3.99
C LEU A 287 -35.74 -27.59 -3.67
N ILE A 288 -36.18 -26.34 -3.57
CA ILE A 288 -37.50 -25.95 -3.10
C ILE A 288 -38.41 -25.72 -4.32
N PRO A 289 -39.35 -26.63 -4.62
CA PRO A 289 -40.22 -26.46 -5.78
C PRO A 289 -41.23 -25.34 -5.55
N ILE A 290 -41.36 -24.47 -6.55
CA ILE A 290 -42.41 -23.46 -6.65
C ILE A 290 -43.45 -23.97 -7.63
N LEU A 291 -44.69 -24.08 -7.15
CA LEU A 291 -45.80 -24.59 -7.96
C LEU A 291 -46.50 -23.43 -8.70
N PRO A 292 -47.22 -23.71 -9.81
CA PRO A 292 -47.89 -22.67 -10.59
C PRO A 292 -48.96 -21.86 -9.85
N ASP A 293 -49.42 -22.33 -8.70
CA ASP A 293 -50.34 -21.60 -7.83
C ASP A 293 -49.62 -20.85 -6.70
N ARG A 294 -48.32 -20.57 -6.88
CA ARG A 294 -47.40 -19.90 -5.95
C ARG A 294 -47.20 -20.62 -4.61
N ARG A 295 -47.69 -21.86 -4.47
CA ARG A 295 -47.44 -22.67 -3.27
C ARG A 295 -46.05 -23.29 -3.31
N ILE A 296 -45.43 -23.35 -2.14
CA ILE A 296 -44.18 -24.06 -1.92
C ILE A 296 -44.48 -25.56 -1.82
N GLY A 297 -43.92 -26.36 -2.74
CA GLY A 297 -44.05 -27.81 -2.70
C GLY A 297 -43.10 -28.45 -1.68
N ARG A 298 -43.05 -29.79 -1.65
CA ARG A 298 -42.14 -30.51 -0.74
C ARG A 298 -40.71 -30.43 -1.29
N PRO A 299 -39.74 -29.85 -0.56
CA PRO A 299 -38.36 -29.75 -1.01
C PRO A 299 -37.72 -31.13 -1.20
N LEU A 300 -36.86 -31.23 -2.22
CA LEU A 300 -35.85 -32.28 -2.27
C LEU A 300 -34.71 -31.86 -1.33
N VAL A 301 -34.37 -32.74 -0.39
CA VAL A 301 -33.30 -32.51 0.59
C VAL A 301 -32.22 -33.56 0.38
N LEU A 302 -30.97 -33.11 0.26
CA LEU A 302 -29.79 -33.97 0.11
C LEU A 302 -28.80 -33.65 1.22
N ASP A 303 -28.33 -34.69 1.92
CA ASP A 303 -27.24 -34.62 2.89
C ASP A 303 -25.90 -34.62 2.12
N SER A 304 -25.54 -33.47 1.57
CA SER A 304 -24.41 -33.34 0.64
C SER A 304 -23.12 -32.83 1.27
N GLY A 305 -23.17 -32.36 2.51
CA GLY A 305 -22.15 -31.45 3.03
C GLY A 305 -22.36 -30.02 2.50
N PRO A 306 -21.53 -29.06 2.95
CA PRO A 306 -21.56 -27.69 2.46
C PRO A 306 -21.21 -27.64 0.96
N VAL A 307 -22.03 -26.93 0.19
CA VAL A 307 -21.86 -26.74 -1.26
C VAL A 307 -21.86 -25.26 -1.61
N THR A 308 -21.27 -24.92 -2.75
CA THR A 308 -21.19 -23.54 -3.25
C THR A 308 -22.16 -23.25 -4.38
N GLY A 309 -22.64 -24.28 -5.09
CA GLY A 309 -23.52 -24.10 -6.23
C GLY A 309 -24.17 -25.40 -6.69
N VAL A 310 -25.16 -25.25 -7.56
CA VAL A 310 -25.91 -26.34 -8.19
C VAL A 310 -26.07 -26.10 -9.69
N SER A 311 -26.13 -27.18 -10.46
CA SER A 311 -26.61 -27.20 -11.84
C SER A 311 -27.38 -28.49 -12.11
N VAL A 312 -28.25 -28.44 -13.11
CA VAL A 312 -28.99 -29.61 -13.64
C VAL A 312 -28.49 -29.90 -15.05
N GLY A 313 -28.23 -31.16 -15.39
CA GLY A 313 -27.80 -31.55 -16.74
C GLY A 313 -27.82 -33.07 -16.94
N ASP A 314 -27.82 -33.52 -18.20
CA ASP A 314 -27.79 -34.94 -18.55
C ASP A 314 -26.37 -35.37 -18.91
N VAL A 315 -25.56 -35.70 -17.91
CA VAL A 315 -24.13 -35.99 -18.10
C VAL A 315 -23.90 -37.28 -18.90
N ARG A 316 -24.92 -38.15 -18.98
CA ARG A 316 -24.86 -39.45 -19.68
C ARG A 316 -25.59 -39.48 -21.02
N GLY A 317 -26.30 -38.44 -21.41
CA GLY A 317 -27.11 -38.39 -22.62
C GLY A 317 -28.21 -39.46 -22.66
N ARG A 318 -28.82 -39.78 -21.50
CA ARG A 318 -29.86 -40.83 -21.37
C ARG A 318 -31.27 -40.26 -21.15
N GLY A 319 -31.43 -38.94 -21.20
CA GLY A 319 -32.67 -38.21 -20.96
C GLY A 319 -33.01 -38.01 -19.48
N GLY A 320 -32.08 -38.31 -18.57
CA GLY A 320 -32.23 -38.08 -17.12
C GLY A 320 -31.59 -36.76 -16.71
N GLU A 321 -32.18 -36.06 -15.74
CA GLU A 321 -31.65 -34.79 -15.23
C GLU A 321 -30.80 -35.04 -13.99
N ASP A 322 -29.49 -35.17 -14.16
CA ASP A 322 -28.54 -35.34 -13.05
C ASP A 322 -28.35 -34.00 -12.31
N LEU A 323 -28.09 -34.06 -11.00
CA LEU A 323 -27.76 -32.88 -10.19
C LEU A 323 -26.26 -32.80 -9.98
N ILE A 324 -25.66 -31.66 -10.30
CA ILE A 324 -24.24 -31.40 -10.12
C ILE A 324 -24.08 -30.36 -9.02
N LEU A 325 -23.31 -30.69 -7.98
CA LEU A 325 -23.06 -29.83 -6.82
C LEU A 325 -21.57 -29.53 -6.72
N SER A 326 -21.20 -28.25 -6.63
CA SER A 326 -19.84 -27.83 -6.30
C SER A 326 -19.64 -27.75 -4.79
N SER A 327 -18.47 -28.17 -4.29
CA SER A 327 -18.14 -28.11 -2.86
C SER A 327 -16.67 -27.77 -2.63
N ARG A 328 -16.40 -27.16 -1.47
CA ARG A 328 -15.05 -26.86 -0.94
C ARG A 328 -14.65 -27.79 0.20
N GLN A 329 -15.44 -28.83 0.47
CA GLN A 329 -15.16 -29.74 1.57
C GLN A 329 -14.04 -30.71 1.19
N ALA A 330 -12.91 -30.61 1.88
CA ALA A 330 -11.82 -31.58 1.76
C ALA A 330 -12.20 -32.90 2.45
N GLY A 331 -11.88 -34.02 1.81
CA GLY A 331 -11.94 -35.34 2.45
C GLY A 331 -10.83 -35.52 3.50
N GLU A 332 -10.80 -36.67 4.17
CA GLU A 332 -9.72 -37.03 5.11
C GLU A 332 -8.32 -37.02 4.48
N ASP A 333 -8.25 -37.16 3.15
CA ASP A 333 -7.03 -37.09 2.35
C ASP A 333 -6.62 -35.67 1.95
N GLY A 334 -7.36 -34.65 2.39
CA GLY A 334 -7.11 -33.24 2.06
C GLY A 334 -7.52 -32.86 0.64
N ILE A 335 -8.18 -33.75 -0.11
CA ILE A 335 -8.63 -33.48 -1.48
C ILE A 335 -10.09 -33.04 -1.46
N GLU A 336 -10.33 -31.84 -1.98
CA GLU A 336 -11.67 -31.32 -2.21
C GLU A 336 -12.36 -32.02 -3.39
N ARG A 337 -13.66 -32.26 -3.24
CA ARG A 337 -14.47 -32.97 -4.24
C ARG A 337 -15.82 -32.33 -4.40
N SER A 338 -16.25 -32.25 -5.64
CA SER A 338 -17.61 -31.92 -6.06
C SER A 338 -18.34 -33.20 -6.47
N TRP A 339 -19.67 -33.15 -6.61
CA TRP A 339 -20.50 -34.35 -6.69
C TRP A 339 -21.51 -34.31 -7.84
N ILE A 340 -21.70 -35.45 -8.50
CA ILE A 340 -22.84 -35.69 -9.40
C ILE A 340 -23.79 -36.66 -8.70
N TYR A 341 -25.04 -36.25 -8.49
CA TYR A 341 -26.12 -37.13 -8.06
C TYR A 341 -26.90 -37.57 -9.29
N TRP A 342 -26.88 -38.88 -9.54
CA TRP A 342 -27.44 -39.47 -10.73
C TRP A 342 -28.96 -39.56 -10.63
N ASP A 343 -29.67 -39.14 -11.69
CA ASP A 343 -31.12 -39.31 -11.77
C ASP A 343 -31.49 -40.80 -11.78
N SER A 344 -32.64 -41.11 -11.15
CA SER A 344 -33.19 -42.45 -11.10
C SER A 344 -34.70 -42.43 -10.81
N GLU A 345 -35.36 -43.59 -10.99
CA GLU A 345 -36.77 -43.77 -10.63
C GLU A 345 -37.06 -43.50 -9.16
N SER A 346 -36.08 -43.69 -8.26
CA SER A 346 -36.20 -43.43 -6.82
C SER A 346 -35.65 -42.05 -6.42
N GLY A 347 -35.38 -41.18 -7.39
CA GLY A 347 -34.79 -39.86 -7.16
C GLY A 347 -33.30 -39.91 -6.85
N TYR A 348 -32.83 -38.90 -6.12
CA TYR A 348 -31.43 -38.65 -5.82
C TYR A 348 -31.07 -39.16 -4.42
N SER A 349 -29.87 -39.73 -4.27
CA SER A 349 -29.40 -40.27 -2.98
C SER A 349 -27.87 -40.28 -2.91
N GLU A 350 -27.31 -40.23 -1.71
CA GLU A 350 -25.86 -40.28 -1.49
C GLU A 350 -25.20 -41.57 -2.01
N ASP A 351 -25.87 -42.72 -1.89
CA ASP A 351 -25.37 -43.99 -2.44
C ASP A 351 -25.27 -44.01 -3.97
N ARG A 352 -25.82 -42.99 -4.64
CA ARG A 352 -25.86 -42.83 -6.09
C ARG A 352 -25.28 -41.49 -6.52
N ARG A 353 -24.16 -41.13 -5.89
CA ARG A 353 -23.35 -40.00 -6.34
C ARG A 353 -21.95 -40.44 -6.77
N THR A 354 -21.36 -39.67 -7.69
CA THR A 354 -19.96 -39.84 -8.10
C THR A 354 -19.19 -38.56 -7.74
N PRO A 355 -18.05 -38.67 -7.02
CA PRO A 355 -17.17 -37.53 -6.80
C PRO A 355 -16.34 -37.22 -8.03
N PHE A 356 -15.98 -35.95 -8.20
CA PHE A 356 -14.92 -35.50 -9.09
C PHE A 356 -14.06 -34.45 -8.37
N VAL A 357 -12.77 -34.41 -8.70
CA VAL A 357 -11.79 -33.59 -7.99
C VAL A 357 -11.99 -32.12 -8.34
N THR A 358 -12.04 -31.27 -7.33
CA THR A 358 -12.06 -29.81 -7.49
C THR A 358 -11.15 -29.19 -6.44
N ARG A 359 -10.91 -27.89 -6.51
CA ARG A 359 -10.24 -27.11 -5.48
C ARG A 359 -10.85 -25.72 -5.44
N SER A 360 -11.25 -25.28 -4.25
CA SER A 360 -11.93 -24.03 -3.97
C SER A 360 -13.06 -23.71 -4.96
N ALA A 361 -13.89 -24.70 -5.26
CA ALA A 361 -14.97 -24.56 -6.25
C ALA A 361 -15.97 -23.47 -5.83
N ALA A 362 -16.21 -22.49 -6.70
CA ALA A 362 -17.09 -21.36 -6.44
C ALA A 362 -18.47 -21.50 -7.11
N ASP A 363 -18.50 -22.15 -8.28
CA ASP A 363 -19.72 -22.32 -9.07
C ASP A 363 -19.62 -23.52 -9.99
N VAL A 364 -20.77 -24.01 -10.47
CA VAL A 364 -20.87 -25.10 -11.43
C VAL A 364 -22.00 -24.88 -12.44
N VAL A 365 -21.73 -25.24 -13.69
CA VAL A 365 -22.69 -25.22 -14.81
C VAL A 365 -22.59 -26.54 -15.56
N ALA A 366 -23.73 -27.08 -15.99
CA ALA A 366 -23.81 -28.25 -16.85
C ALA A 366 -24.44 -27.87 -18.19
N ALA A 367 -23.76 -28.15 -19.30
CA ALA A 367 -24.25 -27.87 -20.65
C ALA A 367 -23.58 -28.81 -21.67
N ASP A 368 -24.27 -29.17 -22.74
CA ASP A 368 -23.67 -29.91 -23.86
C ASP A 368 -22.88 -28.95 -24.75
N LEU A 369 -21.56 -28.85 -24.51
CA LEU A 369 -20.67 -27.99 -25.29
C LEU A 369 -20.29 -28.63 -26.63
N SER A 370 -20.43 -29.95 -26.74
CA SER A 370 -19.97 -30.73 -27.89
C SER A 370 -21.07 -31.01 -28.93
N GLY A 371 -22.34 -30.84 -28.55
CA GLY A 371 -23.51 -31.19 -29.34
C GLY A 371 -23.77 -32.71 -29.41
N ASN A 372 -23.20 -33.51 -28.49
CA ASN A 372 -23.30 -34.96 -28.50
C ASN A 372 -24.45 -35.53 -27.65
N GLY A 373 -25.26 -34.65 -27.03
CA GLY A 373 -26.35 -34.99 -26.14
C GLY A 373 -25.95 -35.25 -24.69
N CYS A 374 -24.66 -35.23 -24.34
CA CYS A 374 -24.16 -35.35 -22.98
C CYS A 374 -23.77 -33.97 -22.45
N SER A 375 -24.22 -33.62 -21.25
CA SER A 375 -23.79 -32.40 -20.57
C SER A 375 -22.35 -32.53 -20.07
N ASP A 376 -21.51 -31.59 -20.47
CA ASP A 376 -20.20 -31.34 -19.87
C ASP A 376 -20.38 -30.53 -18.57
N ILE A 377 -19.47 -30.69 -17.61
CA ILE A 377 -19.49 -29.99 -16.33
C ILE A 377 -18.39 -28.94 -16.32
N ILE A 378 -18.78 -27.68 -16.22
CA ILE A 378 -17.91 -26.52 -16.09
C ILE A 378 -17.85 -26.13 -14.63
N VAL A 379 -16.64 -26.11 -14.06
CA VAL A 379 -16.40 -25.73 -12.66
C VAL A 379 -15.55 -24.48 -12.63
N CYS A 380 -16.09 -23.46 -11.97
CA CYS A 380 -15.39 -22.23 -11.66
C CYS A 380 -14.59 -22.42 -10.37
N GLN A 381 -13.30 -22.15 -10.39
CA GLN A 381 -12.45 -22.26 -9.20
C GLN A 381 -11.92 -20.89 -8.79
N ASP A 382 -11.97 -20.63 -7.49
CA ASP A 382 -11.59 -19.37 -6.88
C ASP A 382 -10.06 -19.25 -6.83
N LYS A 383 -9.42 -19.73 -5.76
CA LYS A 383 -7.99 -19.53 -5.53
C LYS A 383 -7.33 -20.69 -4.80
N THR A 384 -6.02 -20.62 -4.67
CA THR A 384 -5.23 -21.49 -3.79
C THR A 384 -4.85 -20.73 -2.52
N ASP A 385 -4.11 -21.35 -1.60
CA ASP A 385 -3.59 -20.66 -0.40
C ASP A 385 -2.55 -19.58 -0.72
N HIS A 386 -2.01 -19.55 -1.95
CA HIS A 386 -0.90 -18.67 -2.33
C HIS A 386 -1.18 -17.76 -3.53
N LEU A 387 -2.11 -18.14 -4.40
CA LEU A 387 -2.36 -17.47 -5.69
C LEU A 387 -3.86 -17.30 -5.95
N TYR A 388 -4.23 -16.10 -6.39
CA TYR A 388 -5.53 -15.83 -7.01
C TYR A 388 -5.63 -16.44 -8.41
N SER A 389 -4.50 -16.53 -9.13
CA SER A 389 -4.43 -17.19 -10.43
C SER A 389 -4.55 -18.71 -10.28
N PHE A 390 -5.73 -19.24 -10.59
CA PHE A 390 -5.98 -20.68 -10.54
C PHE A 390 -6.97 -21.08 -11.65
N GLU A 391 -6.66 -22.20 -12.31
CA GLU A 391 -7.40 -22.71 -13.45
C GLU A 391 -8.85 -23.10 -13.12
N SER A 392 -9.75 -22.98 -14.09
CA SER A 392 -11.09 -23.55 -14.05
C SER A 392 -11.15 -24.81 -14.90
N LEU A 393 -12.13 -25.68 -14.63
CA LEU A 393 -12.15 -27.03 -15.15
C LEU A 393 -13.38 -27.27 -16.04
N ILE A 394 -13.19 -28.06 -17.11
CA ILE A 394 -14.27 -28.66 -17.87
C ILE A 394 -14.10 -30.17 -17.88
N TYR A 395 -15.03 -30.85 -17.23
CA TYR A 395 -15.13 -32.31 -17.27
C TYR A 395 -16.11 -32.72 -18.36
N ARG A 396 -15.65 -33.58 -19.28
CA ARG A 396 -16.49 -34.00 -20.40
C ARG A 396 -17.50 -35.06 -20.01
N GLY A 397 -18.74 -34.84 -20.41
CA GLY A 397 -19.83 -35.83 -20.29
C GLY A 397 -19.67 -36.95 -21.30
N SER A 398 -20.18 -38.14 -20.97
CA SER A 398 -20.21 -39.28 -21.87
C SER A 398 -21.28 -40.30 -21.49
N PRO A 399 -21.68 -41.21 -22.39
CA PRO A 399 -22.59 -42.30 -22.04
C PRO A 399 -22.10 -43.20 -20.89
N GLY A 400 -20.79 -43.22 -20.64
CA GLY A 400 -20.15 -43.94 -19.53
C GLY A 400 -20.08 -43.15 -18.21
N GLY A 401 -20.58 -41.91 -18.19
CA GLY A 401 -20.41 -40.95 -17.08
C GLY A 401 -19.37 -39.90 -17.40
N LEU A 402 -18.85 -39.27 -16.35
CA LEU A 402 -17.85 -38.20 -16.46
C LEU A 402 -16.48 -38.76 -16.85
N LEU A 403 -15.81 -38.16 -17.83
CA LEU A 403 -14.41 -38.49 -18.12
C LEU A 403 -13.49 -37.97 -16.99
N PRO A 404 -12.48 -38.74 -16.56
CA PRO A 404 -11.73 -38.44 -15.33
C PRO A 404 -10.75 -37.27 -15.48
N GLU A 405 -10.22 -37.04 -16.67
CA GLU A 405 -9.26 -35.96 -16.94
C GLU A 405 -10.01 -34.71 -17.44
N PRO A 406 -9.98 -33.60 -16.68
CA PRO A 406 -10.60 -32.35 -17.12
C PRO A 406 -9.74 -31.62 -18.14
N ILE A 407 -10.40 -30.80 -18.95
CA ILE A 407 -9.76 -29.70 -19.67
C ILE A 407 -9.57 -28.56 -18.69
N ARG A 408 -8.39 -27.94 -18.74
CA ARG A 408 -7.95 -26.89 -17.83
C ARG A 408 -7.86 -25.58 -18.59
N LEU A 409 -8.59 -24.58 -18.11
CA LEU A 409 -8.65 -23.25 -18.71
C LEU A 409 -8.09 -22.23 -17.72
N GLU A 410 -7.22 -21.35 -18.19
CA GLU A 410 -6.62 -20.30 -17.37
C GLU A 410 -7.69 -19.32 -16.88
N THR A 411 -7.86 -19.20 -15.57
CA THR A 411 -8.77 -18.24 -14.94
C THR A 411 -8.10 -17.62 -13.71
N HIS A 412 -8.72 -16.59 -13.14
CA HIS A 412 -8.15 -15.90 -11.97
C HIS A 412 -9.26 -15.53 -10.98
N CYS A 413 -9.27 -16.18 -9.80
CA CYS A 413 -10.25 -15.94 -8.74
C CYS A 413 -11.66 -15.94 -9.34
N ALA A 414 -11.98 -17.01 -10.07
CA ALA A 414 -13.16 -17.01 -10.91
C ALA A 414 -14.41 -17.15 -10.03
N ALA A 415 -15.27 -16.14 -10.09
CA ALA A 415 -16.43 -16.02 -9.21
C ALA A 415 -17.66 -16.75 -9.79
N GLY A 416 -17.78 -16.89 -11.12
CA GLY A 416 -18.91 -17.54 -11.77
C GLY A 416 -18.61 -17.96 -13.20
N ALA A 417 -19.40 -18.92 -13.70
CA ALA A 417 -19.30 -19.43 -15.06
C ALA A 417 -20.67 -19.38 -15.76
N PHE A 418 -20.67 -19.15 -17.07
CA PHE A 418 -21.87 -19.18 -17.92
C PHE A 418 -21.58 -19.88 -19.24
N VAL A 419 -22.64 -20.40 -19.86
CA VAL A 419 -22.62 -20.92 -21.22
C VAL A 419 -23.57 -20.06 -22.04
N ALA A 420 -23.07 -19.50 -23.14
CA ALA A 420 -23.78 -18.48 -23.92
C ALA A 420 -23.52 -18.65 -25.42
N LYS A 421 -24.49 -18.29 -26.25
CA LYS A 421 -24.30 -18.13 -27.68
C LYS A 421 -23.95 -16.66 -27.96
N ALA A 422 -22.68 -16.30 -27.72
CA ALA A 422 -22.22 -14.92 -27.81
C ALA A 422 -21.84 -14.50 -29.24
N MET A 423 -21.58 -15.47 -30.14
CA MET A 423 -21.09 -15.23 -31.50
C MET A 423 -21.55 -16.26 -32.53
N ASP A 424 -21.22 -16.01 -33.80
CA ASP A 424 -21.38 -17.00 -34.87
C ASP A 424 -20.32 -18.12 -34.74
N ALA A 425 -20.64 -19.09 -33.90
CA ALA A 425 -19.85 -20.30 -33.71
C ALA A 425 -20.74 -21.55 -33.76
N GLU A 426 -20.15 -22.68 -34.13
CA GLU A 426 -20.84 -23.98 -34.14
C GLU A 426 -21.20 -24.46 -32.73
N ARG A 427 -20.41 -24.06 -31.73
CA ARG A 427 -20.55 -24.46 -30.33
C ARG A 427 -20.77 -23.23 -29.44
N PRO A 428 -21.46 -23.38 -28.29
CA PRO A 428 -21.61 -22.31 -27.33
C PRO A 428 -20.27 -21.96 -26.66
N GLN A 429 -20.16 -20.71 -26.24
CA GLN A 429 -19.00 -20.17 -25.53
C GLN A 429 -19.10 -20.47 -24.03
N VAL A 430 -17.96 -20.60 -23.37
CA VAL A 430 -17.89 -20.62 -21.90
C VAL A 430 -17.31 -19.30 -21.43
N ILE A 431 -18.01 -18.64 -20.51
CA ILE A 431 -17.63 -17.35 -19.94
C ILE A 431 -17.27 -17.55 -18.47
N PHE A 432 -16.11 -17.03 -18.05
CA PHE A 432 -15.70 -16.96 -16.65
C PHE A 432 -15.63 -15.51 -16.19
N LEU A 433 -16.25 -15.21 -15.05
CA LEU A 433 -16.09 -13.94 -14.36
C LEU A 433 -14.86 -14.01 -13.48
N ASN A 434 -13.76 -13.45 -13.95
CA ASN A 434 -12.54 -13.34 -13.16
C ASN A 434 -12.60 -12.10 -12.25
N HIS A 435 -12.05 -12.22 -11.05
CA HIS A 435 -12.11 -11.16 -10.05
C HIS A 435 -10.73 -10.55 -9.75
N LEU A 436 -9.76 -11.39 -9.41
CA LEU A 436 -8.42 -11.05 -8.94
C LEU A 436 -7.37 -11.99 -9.54
N THR A 437 -6.15 -11.51 -9.78
CA THR A 437 -5.00 -12.30 -10.25
C THR A 437 -3.77 -12.10 -9.36
N ASN A 438 -2.69 -12.81 -9.68
CA ASN A 438 -1.38 -12.82 -8.99
C ASN A 438 -1.40 -13.49 -7.61
N ARG A 439 -0.54 -13.03 -6.69
CA ARG A 439 -0.29 -13.65 -5.39
C ARG A 439 -1.27 -13.17 -4.35
N ILE A 440 -1.48 -14.02 -3.36
CA ILE A 440 -2.19 -13.70 -2.12
C ILE A 440 -1.18 -13.23 -1.06
N LEU A 441 0.01 -13.82 -1.07
CA LEU A 441 1.08 -13.45 -0.14
C LEU A 441 1.77 -12.15 -0.58
N GLY A 442 2.13 -11.30 0.38
CA GLY A 442 2.90 -10.08 0.13
C GLY A 442 4.40 -10.30 -0.01
N ASP A 443 4.87 -11.46 -0.46
CA ASP A 443 6.30 -11.80 -0.57
C ASP A 443 6.98 -11.17 -1.81
N VAL A 444 6.68 -9.88 -2.03
CA VAL A 444 7.15 -9.09 -3.17
C VAL A 444 8.53 -8.52 -2.84
N PRO A 445 9.53 -8.67 -3.74
CA PRO A 445 10.83 -8.10 -3.52
C PRO A 445 10.80 -6.56 -3.58
N VAL A 446 11.54 -5.94 -2.68
CA VAL A 446 11.87 -4.51 -2.71
C VAL A 446 12.83 -4.23 -3.86
N TYR A 447 12.62 -3.13 -4.56
CA TYR A 447 13.49 -2.69 -5.66
C TYR A 447 14.35 -1.51 -5.24
N LEU A 448 15.66 -1.61 -5.50
CA LEU A 448 16.60 -0.50 -5.41
C LEU A 448 17.04 -0.14 -6.82
N TYR A 449 16.51 0.94 -7.38
CA TYR A 449 16.95 1.42 -8.69
C TYR A 449 18.25 2.18 -8.55
N LEU A 450 19.31 1.65 -9.17
CA LEU A 450 20.63 2.23 -8.99
C LEU A 450 20.79 3.48 -9.85
N GLY A 451 21.25 4.56 -9.24
CA GLY A 451 21.57 5.83 -9.87
C GLY A 451 22.71 5.73 -10.87
N GLY A 452 23.04 6.86 -11.49
CA GLY A 452 24.17 6.95 -12.39
C GLY A 452 24.17 8.25 -13.17
N PRO A 453 25.24 8.54 -13.93
CA PRO A 453 25.39 9.80 -14.68
C PRO A 453 24.30 10.01 -15.75
N GLU A 454 23.64 8.95 -16.20
CA GLU A 454 22.57 8.98 -17.20
C GLU A 454 21.16 8.92 -16.57
N GLY A 455 21.04 9.14 -15.25
CA GLY A 455 19.79 8.95 -14.51
C GLY A 455 19.44 7.46 -14.33
N PHE A 456 18.17 7.11 -14.14
CA PHE A 456 17.70 5.75 -13.81
C PHE A 456 17.23 4.93 -15.03
N SER A 457 17.27 3.59 -14.93
CA SER A 457 16.69 2.68 -15.95
C SER A 457 15.94 1.50 -15.31
N PRO A 458 14.87 0.98 -15.96
CA PRO A 458 14.10 -0.18 -15.47
C PRO A 458 14.93 -1.45 -15.22
N GLU A 459 16.04 -1.62 -15.94
CA GLU A 459 16.90 -2.80 -15.92
C GLU A 459 18.02 -2.71 -14.87
N ARG A 460 18.37 -1.49 -14.42
CA ARG A 460 19.46 -1.27 -13.47
C ARG A 460 18.93 -1.18 -12.05
N ARG A 461 18.61 -2.34 -11.47
CA ARG A 461 18.12 -2.44 -10.09
C ARG A 461 18.66 -3.65 -9.35
N LEU A 462 18.69 -3.55 -8.02
CA LEU A 462 18.83 -4.68 -7.11
C LEU A 462 17.45 -5.08 -6.57
N GLU A 463 17.31 -6.36 -6.21
CA GLU A 463 16.09 -6.90 -5.62
C GLU A 463 16.42 -7.51 -4.27
N LEU A 464 15.77 -7.03 -3.21
CA LEU A 464 15.91 -7.57 -1.85
C LEU A 464 14.61 -8.29 -1.46
N PRO A 465 14.66 -9.52 -0.94
CA PRO A 465 13.47 -10.21 -0.45
C PRO A 465 12.77 -9.40 0.64
N GLY A 466 11.48 -9.14 0.47
CA GLY A 466 10.65 -8.41 1.43
C GLY A 466 9.33 -9.11 1.67
N TRP A 467 8.60 -8.65 2.69
CA TRP A 467 7.27 -9.19 3.00
C TRP A 467 6.29 -8.07 3.34
N ALA A 468 5.56 -7.63 2.31
CA ALA A 468 4.73 -6.43 2.31
C ALA A 468 5.50 -5.25 2.94
N ALA A 469 6.71 -5.00 2.44
CA ALA A 469 7.58 -3.97 2.99
C ALA A 469 7.00 -2.59 2.74
N THR A 470 7.01 -1.69 3.72
CA THR A 470 6.34 -0.38 3.61
C THR A 470 7.30 0.81 3.65
N GLU A 471 8.46 0.64 4.28
CA GLU A 471 9.50 1.68 4.41
C GLU A 471 10.88 1.03 4.47
N LEU A 472 11.88 1.77 3.99
CA LEU A 472 13.29 1.40 4.02
C LEU A 472 14.11 2.50 4.71
N ARG A 473 15.07 2.11 5.55
CA ARG A 473 16.08 3.01 6.12
C ARG A 473 17.46 2.56 5.72
N ILE A 474 18.24 3.50 5.17
CA ILE A 474 19.54 3.22 4.60
C ILE A 474 20.60 3.92 5.45
N CYS A 475 21.38 3.14 6.19
CA CYS A 475 22.35 3.60 7.19
C CYS A 475 23.51 2.60 7.29
N ASP A 476 24.67 3.01 7.76
CA ASP A 476 25.79 2.10 8.08
C ASP A 476 25.60 1.56 9.53
N PHE A 477 24.90 0.44 9.69
CA PHE A 477 24.47 -0.06 11.01
C PHE A 477 25.60 -0.81 11.75
N ASP A 478 26.55 -1.42 11.05
CA ASP A 478 27.71 -2.10 11.65
C ASP A 478 29.03 -1.29 11.60
N ASP A 479 28.91 -0.03 11.15
CA ASP A 479 29.98 0.98 11.09
C ASP A 479 31.15 0.52 10.21
N ASP A 480 30.90 -0.26 9.15
CA ASP A 480 31.92 -0.77 8.23
C ASP A 480 32.22 0.19 7.07
N GLY A 481 31.36 1.18 6.85
CA GLY A 481 31.46 2.21 5.81
C GLY A 481 30.58 1.97 4.59
N TYR A 482 29.82 0.86 4.55
CA TYR A 482 28.87 0.56 3.49
C TYR A 482 27.44 0.80 3.98
N PRO A 483 26.55 1.39 3.18
CA PRO A 483 25.16 1.55 3.58
C PRO A 483 24.43 0.20 3.62
N ASP A 484 23.89 -0.13 4.78
CA ASP A 484 22.98 -1.24 5.04
C ASP A 484 21.52 -0.78 4.90
N ILE A 485 20.59 -1.74 4.94
CA ILE A 485 19.15 -1.47 4.80
C ILE A 485 18.36 -2.14 5.90
N PHE A 486 17.63 -1.34 6.68
CA PHE A 486 16.50 -1.82 7.46
C PHE A 486 15.22 -1.76 6.62
N MET A 487 14.43 -2.82 6.68
CA MET A 487 13.19 -3.00 5.95
C MET A 487 12.03 -3.24 6.92
N ALA A 488 11.08 -2.31 6.96
CA ALA A 488 9.85 -2.45 7.74
C ALA A 488 8.90 -3.41 7.03
N ASN A 489 8.77 -4.64 7.54
CA ASN A 489 7.82 -5.62 7.02
C ASN A 489 6.50 -5.51 7.78
N SER A 490 5.42 -5.24 7.05
CA SER A 490 4.09 -5.09 7.61
C SER A 490 3.27 -6.37 7.57
N ASN A 491 3.60 -7.29 6.65
CA ASN A 491 2.81 -8.48 6.37
C ASN A 491 1.31 -8.18 6.13
N GLU A 492 0.93 -6.99 5.63
CA GLU A 492 -0.48 -6.57 5.52
C GLU A 492 -1.37 -7.61 4.78
N ASN A 493 -0.84 -8.31 3.78
CA ASN A 493 -1.58 -9.35 3.03
C ASN A 493 -1.60 -10.74 3.70
N ALA A 494 -0.73 -11.00 4.66
CA ALA A 494 -0.55 -12.31 5.30
C ALA A 494 -0.07 -12.15 6.75
N MET A 495 -0.82 -11.41 7.57
CA MET A 495 -0.44 -11.04 8.94
C MET A 495 -0.18 -12.27 9.85
N HIS A 496 -0.79 -13.42 9.54
CA HIS A 496 -0.58 -14.68 10.26
C HIS A 496 0.78 -15.33 9.97
N LEU A 497 1.53 -14.84 8.98
CA LEU A 497 2.88 -15.26 8.60
C LEU A 497 3.94 -14.19 8.92
N ASP A 498 3.62 -13.23 9.79
CA ASP A 498 4.54 -12.16 10.18
C ASP A 498 5.77 -12.70 10.91
N ASN A 499 6.93 -12.53 10.27
CA ASN A 499 8.23 -12.98 10.76
C ASN A 499 9.10 -11.79 11.24
N GLY A 500 8.54 -10.58 11.33
CA GLY A 500 9.25 -9.38 11.74
C GLY A 500 10.00 -8.67 10.60
N SER A 501 10.71 -7.61 10.98
CA SER A 501 11.44 -6.71 10.07
C SER A 501 12.87 -7.18 9.84
N PHE A 502 13.48 -6.78 8.72
CA PHE A 502 14.79 -7.29 8.31
C PHE A 502 15.86 -6.19 8.29
N VAL A 503 17.08 -6.54 8.66
CA VAL A 503 18.29 -5.74 8.37
C VAL A 503 19.16 -6.53 7.38
N TYR A 504 19.39 -5.93 6.22
CA TYR A 504 20.28 -6.42 5.18
C TYR A 504 21.61 -5.68 5.24
N TYR A 505 22.66 -6.39 5.65
CA TYR A 505 24.01 -5.86 5.66
C TYR A 505 24.63 -5.86 4.27
N ASN A 506 25.26 -4.74 3.93
CA ASN A 506 26.03 -4.56 2.71
C ASN A 506 27.53 -4.77 3.01
N GLY A 507 28.38 -4.51 2.02
CA GLY A 507 29.82 -4.63 2.17
C GLY A 507 30.53 -4.51 0.81
N PRO A 508 31.85 -4.78 0.78
CA PRO A 508 32.64 -4.66 -0.46
C PRO A 508 32.20 -5.60 -1.59
N ASP A 509 31.53 -6.71 -1.26
CA ASP A 509 31.01 -7.70 -2.21
C ASP A 509 29.51 -7.50 -2.52
N GLY A 510 28.87 -6.46 -1.96
CA GLY A 510 27.43 -6.18 -2.06
C GLY A 510 26.59 -6.82 -0.93
N PHE A 511 25.26 -6.70 -1.04
CA PHE A 511 24.32 -7.20 -0.04
C PHE A 511 24.39 -8.72 0.19
N ARG A 512 24.40 -9.12 1.46
CA ARG A 512 24.31 -10.53 1.87
C ARG A 512 22.86 -10.96 2.06
N THR A 513 22.15 -11.23 0.97
CA THR A 513 20.70 -11.55 0.99
C THR A 513 20.36 -12.88 1.68
N ASP A 514 21.33 -13.78 1.83
CA ASP A 514 21.20 -15.06 2.55
C ASP A 514 21.41 -14.93 4.06
N LYS A 515 21.93 -13.79 4.54
CA LYS A 515 22.32 -13.54 5.94
C LYS A 515 21.83 -12.17 6.41
N ARG A 516 20.51 -12.08 6.59
CA ARG A 516 19.84 -10.94 7.23
C ARG A 516 19.72 -11.14 8.74
N VAL A 517 19.55 -10.04 9.47
CA VAL A 517 19.06 -10.06 10.85
C VAL A 517 17.55 -9.85 10.84
N GLU A 518 16.84 -10.60 11.67
CA GLU A 518 15.39 -10.49 11.84
C GLU A 518 15.11 -9.85 13.20
N LEU A 519 14.46 -8.68 13.19
CA LEU A 519 14.03 -8.00 14.40
C LEU A 519 12.61 -8.43 14.75
N PRO A 520 12.32 -8.77 16.02
CA PRO A 520 11.01 -9.28 16.47
C PRO A 520 9.96 -8.17 16.54
N THR A 521 9.62 -7.62 15.38
CA THR A 521 8.60 -6.61 15.19
C THR A 521 7.28 -7.26 14.74
N ARG A 522 6.21 -6.46 14.68
CA ARG A 522 4.92 -6.92 14.19
C ARG A 522 4.22 -5.81 13.41
N HIS A 523 3.75 -6.14 12.21
CA HIS A 523 3.06 -5.27 11.28
C HIS A 523 3.74 -3.91 11.11
N SER A 524 5.07 -3.91 11.00
CA SER A 524 5.87 -2.67 10.98
C SER A 524 5.53 -1.85 9.76
N MET A 525 5.23 -0.57 9.97
CA MET A 525 4.89 0.36 8.88
C MET A 525 6.00 1.36 8.59
N ASN A 526 6.87 1.61 9.56
CA ASN A 526 7.84 2.71 9.49
C ASN A 526 8.99 2.50 10.49
N SER A 527 10.01 3.35 10.39
CA SER A 527 11.10 3.40 11.36
C SER A 527 11.76 4.77 11.47
N CYS A 528 12.60 4.98 12.47
CA CYS A 528 13.57 6.08 12.53
C CYS A 528 14.92 5.57 13.04
N CYS A 529 16.02 6.21 12.65
CA CYS A 529 17.38 5.81 13.01
C CYS A 529 18.19 7.00 13.54
N ALA A 530 18.81 6.84 14.71
CA ALA A 530 19.77 7.79 15.27
C ALA A 530 20.56 7.13 16.42
N ASP A 531 21.65 7.75 16.90
CA ASP A 531 22.27 7.39 18.19
C ASP A 531 21.48 8.05 19.33
N LEU A 532 20.40 7.40 19.77
CA LEU A 532 19.38 7.99 20.66
C LEU A 532 19.87 8.14 22.10
N ASN A 533 20.74 7.23 22.53
CA ASN A 533 21.31 7.22 23.89
C ASN A 533 22.73 7.80 23.96
N ARG A 534 23.31 8.21 22.82
CA ARG A 534 24.66 8.77 22.67
C ARG A 534 25.77 7.82 23.10
N ASP A 535 25.57 6.52 22.92
CA ASP A 535 26.57 5.51 23.27
C ASP A 535 27.52 5.17 22.11
N GLY A 536 27.25 5.70 20.91
CA GLY A 536 28.04 5.53 19.70
C GLY A 536 27.57 4.41 18.77
N TRP A 537 26.44 3.77 19.05
CA TRP A 537 25.79 2.84 18.14
C TRP A 537 24.52 3.45 17.57
N LEU A 538 24.16 3.10 16.34
CA LEU A 538 22.88 3.51 15.77
C LEU A 538 21.75 2.66 16.37
N ASP A 539 20.68 3.34 16.75
CA ASP A 539 19.47 2.76 17.32
C ASP A 539 18.31 2.86 16.33
N LEU A 540 17.37 1.93 16.42
CA LEU A 540 16.18 1.89 15.58
C LEU A 540 14.90 2.02 16.39
N ILE A 541 14.07 2.97 15.99
CA ILE A 541 12.68 3.08 16.42
C ILE A 541 11.81 2.41 15.37
N VAL A 542 10.89 1.54 15.78
CA VAL A 542 9.95 0.86 14.87
C VAL A 542 8.54 0.90 15.46
N ALA A 543 7.56 1.22 14.61
CA ALA A 543 6.15 1.17 14.96
C ALA A 543 5.32 0.61 13.79
N GLY A 544 4.08 0.21 14.06
CA GLY A 544 3.31 -0.61 13.11
C GLY A 544 1.79 -0.45 13.18
N HIS A 545 1.12 -1.18 12.30
CA HIS A 545 -0.33 -1.18 12.18
C HIS A 545 -1.01 -2.07 13.24
N ASN A 546 -2.04 -1.53 13.89
CA ASN A 546 -2.72 -2.14 15.05
C ASN A 546 -1.73 -2.52 16.15
N ASN A 547 -0.72 -1.68 16.35
CA ASN A 547 0.30 -1.84 17.36
C ASN A 547 0.22 -0.66 18.34
N ASP A 548 -0.06 -0.94 19.61
CA ASP A 548 -0.25 0.05 20.68
C ASP A 548 1.05 0.38 21.43
N GLU A 549 2.20 0.03 20.86
CA GLU A 549 3.52 0.30 21.39
C GLU A 549 4.49 0.70 20.28
N LEU A 550 5.50 1.47 20.69
CA LEU A 550 6.69 1.76 19.92
C LEU A 550 7.84 0.90 20.43
N LEU A 551 8.63 0.35 19.52
CA LEU A 551 9.79 -0.49 19.82
C LEU A 551 11.07 0.31 19.59
N ILE A 552 11.99 0.28 20.54
CA ILE A 552 13.35 0.83 20.41
C ILE A 552 14.34 -0.32 20.49
N PHE A 553 15.05 -0.57 19.40
CA PHE A 553 16.17 -1.49 19.31
C PHE A 553 17.46 -0.70 19.44
N TYR A 554 18.10 -0.78 20.62
CA TYR A 554 19.41 -0.18 20.83
C TYR A 554 20.50 -0.95 20.09
N GLY A 555 21.43 -0.21 19.47
CA GLY A 555 22.61 -0.76 18.83
C GLY A 555 23.65 -1.28 19.83
N SER A 556 24.56 -2.11 19.36
CA SER A 556 25.66 -2.68 20.15
C SER A 556 26.77 -3.23 19.24
N GLU A 557 27.88 -3.65 19.83
CA GLU A 557 28.97 -4.33 19.09
C GLU A 557 28.51 -5.60 18.38
N ALA A 558 27.45 -6.26 18.85
CA ALA A 558 26.88 -7.46 18.25
C ALA A 558 25.75 -7.18 17.24
N GLY A 559 25.50 -5.91 16.89
CA GLY A 559 24.29 -5.47 16.18
C GLY A 559 23.23 -4.97 17.15
N PHE A 560 21.94 -5.16 16.84
CA PHE A 560 20.85 -4.73 17.71
C PHE A 560 20.63 -5.66 18.91
N VAL A 561 20.19 -5.11 20.04
CA VAL A 561 19.76 -5.91 21.19
C VAL A 561 18.47 -6.68 20.89
N ASP A 562 18.43 -7.97 21.19
CA ASP A 562 17.28 -8.85 20.89
C ASP A 562 15.98 -8.42 21.58
N ALA A 563 16.07 -7.80 22.77
CA ALA A 563 14.93 -7.37 23.56
C ALA A 563 14.74 -5.85 23.43
N PRO A 564 13.81 -5.36 22.59
CA PRO A 564 13.59 -3.93 22.44
C PRO A 564 12.98 -3.31 23.70
N VAL A 565 13.29 -2.03 23.93
CA VAL A 565 12.50 -1.21 24.84
C VAL A 565 11.14 -0.94 24.21
N ARG A 566 10.08 -1.05 25.01
CA ARG A 566 8.69 -0.95 24.59
C ARG A 566 8.06 0.26 25.25
N ILE A 567 7.54 1.17 24.45
CA ILE A 567 6.85 2.38 24.91
C ILE A 567 5.38 2.24 24.54
N PRO A 568 4.48 1.99 25.51
CA PRO A 568 3.04 1.98 25.25
C PRO A 568 2.58 3.34 24.75
N LEU A 569 1.89 3.36 23.62
CA LEU A 569 1.34 4.57 23.01
C LEU A 569 -0.09 4.80 23.49
N VAL A 570 -0.24 4.93 24.81
CA VAL A 570 -1.52 5.18 25.47
C VAL A 570 -1.45 6.49 26.24
N ALA A 571 -2.27 7.46 25.83
CA ALA A 571 -2.33 8.78 26.45
C ALA A 571 -3.79 9.14 26.76
N ASP A 572 -4.07 9.54 28.00
CA ASP A 572 -5.39 10.01 28.45
C ASP A 572 -6.56 9.05 28.14
N GLY A 573 -6.29 7.74 28.09
CA GLY A 573 -7.27 6.69 27.77
C GLY A 573 -7.47 6.45 26.27
N VAL A 574 -6.76 7.20 25.42
CA VAL A 574 -6.69 7.02 23.97
C VAL A 574 -5.50 6.13 23.63
N VAL A 575 -5.71 5.18 22.72
CA VAL A 575 -4.68 4.24 22.26
C VAL A 575 -4.30 4.61 20.83
N TYR A 576 -3.05 5.03 20.65
CA TYR A 576 -2.47 5.35 19.34
C TYR A 576 -1.92 4.07 18.75
N ARG A 577 -2.64 3.49 17.78
CA ARG A 577 -2.38 2.12 17.33
C ARG A 577 -2.02 1.97 15.86
N GLN A 578 -1.98 3.07 15.10
CA GLN A 578 -1.54 3.06 13.70
C GLN A 578 -0.54 4.20 13.43
N PRO A 579 0.53 4.34 14.24
CA PRO A 579 1.60 5.29 13.93
C PRO A 579 2.22 4.96 12.57
N ARG A 580 2.33 5.97 11.70
CA ARG A 580 2.92 5.84 10.36
C ARG A 580 3.89 6.97 10.07
N PHE A 581 4.92 6.66 9.28
CA PHE A 581 5.82 7.64 8.67
C PHE A 581 6.27 8.74 9.64
N MET A 582 6.92 8.30 10.73
CA MET A 582 7.35 9.13 11.86
C MET A 582 8.60 9.95 11.54
N THR A 583 8.80 11.05 12.27
CA THR A 583 9.97 11.93 12.10
C THR A 583 10.70 12.14 13.40
N LEU A 584 12.03 11.97 13.39
CA LEU A 584 12.91 12.46 14.44
C LEU A 584 13.42 13.86 14.11
N ALA A 585 13.39 14.77 15.07
CA ALA A 585 13.89 16.13 14.92
C ALA A 585 14.04 16.81 16.29
N ASP A 586 15.02 17.73 16.46
CA ASP A 586 15.09 18.58 17.66
C ASP A 586 14.10 19.73 17.52
N LEU A 587 12.87 19.51 17.96
CA LEU A 587 11.76 20.42 17.71
C LEU A 587 11.68 21.54 18.75
N ASN A 588 12.34 21.37 19.90
CA ASN A 588 12.34 22.32 21.00
C ASN A 588 13.72 22.97 21.27
N ASN A 589 14.74 22.65 20.47
CA ASN A 589 16.12 23.14 20.58
C ASN A 589 16.78 22.80 21.94
N ASP A 590 16.43 21.67 22.56
CA ASP A 590 17.05 21.19 23.79
C ASP A 590 18.29 20.32 23.55
N GLY A 591 18.60 20.06 22.28
CA GLY A 591 19.74 19.26 21.85
C GLY A 591 19.47 17.77 21.83
N TRP A 592 18.25 17.30 22.07
CA TRP A 592 17.82 15.91 21.89
C TRP A 592 16.79 15.78 20.76
N LEU A 593 16.75 14.61 20.13
CA LEU A 593 15.77 14.34 19.10
C LEU A 593 14.41 14.02 19.73
N ASP A 594 13.39 14.73 19.27
CA ASP A 594 11.98 14.49 19.55
C ASP A 594 11.37 13.62 18.43
N LEU A 595 10.28 12.91 18.75
CA LEU A 595 9.60 12.03 17.81
C LEU A 595 8.19 12.52 17.53
N VAL A 596 7.87 12.77 16.26
CA VAL A 596 6.50 12.98 15.79
C VAL A 596 5.94 11.65 15.32
N ALA A 597 4.78 11.27 15.88
CA ALA A 597 4.09 10.03 15.58
C ALA A 597 2.66 10.30 15.07
N PRO A 598 2.49 10.56 13.76
CA PRO A 598 1.17 10.63 13.14
C PRO A 598 0.44 9.30 13.27
N ASP A 599 -0.81 9.32 13.76
CA ASP A 599 -1.66 8.13 13.85
C ASP A 599 -2.70 8.15 12.73
N CYS A 600 -2.64 7.16 11.84
CA CYS A 600 -3.36 7.09 10.57
C CYS A 600 -4.85 6.73 10.75
N GLY A 601 -5.59 7.58 11.46
CA GLY A 601 -7.06 7.50 11.58
C GLY A 601 -7.59 6.68 12.74
N ALA A 602 -6.73 6.17 13.63
CA ALA A 602 -7.18 5.63 14.90
C ALA A 602 -7.47 6.74 15.94
N THR A 603 -6.88 7.92 15.78
CA THR A 603 -7.11 9.12 16.60
C THR A 603 -7.23 10.38 15.76
N ASP A 604 -7.78 11.45 16.33
CA ASP A 604 -7.88 12.77 15.70
C ASP A 604 -6.68 13.69 16.06
N ASP A 605 -5.84 13.30 17.03
CA ASP A 605 -4.71 14.08 17.53
C ASP A 605 -3.38 13.66 16.87
N LEU A 606 -2.46 14.61 16.72
CA LEU A 606 -1.04 14.34 16.45
C LEU A 606 -0.26 14.20 17.76
N LEU A 607 0.50 13.11 17.90
CA LEU A 607 1.35 12.85 19.05
C LEU A 607 2.80 13.31 18.77
N ILE A 608 3.35 14.11 19.68
CA ILE A 608 4.77 14.45 19.73
C ILE A 608 5.33 13.93 21.06
N LEU A 609 6.37 13.10 21.01
CA LEU A 609 7.11 12.63 22.18
C LEU A 609 8.42 13.40 22.30
N TRP A 610 8.63 14.03 23.46
CA TRP A 610 9.80 14.85 23.75
C TRP A 610 10.97 13.97 24.21
N GLY A 611 12.07 14.01 23.47
CA GLY A 611 13.29 13.25 23.74
C GLY A 611 14.05 13.75 24.96
N GLY A 612 15.12 13.07 25.33
CA GLY A 612 15.97 13.49 26.44
C GLY A 612 16.93 12.41 26.92
N PRO A 613 17.73 12.70 27.96
CA PRO A 613 18.76 11.77 28.47
C PRO A 613 18.19 10.48 29.05
N GLU A 614 16.92 10.48 29.48
CA GLU A 614 16.22 9.29 29.98
C GLU A 614 15.48 8.53 28.87
N GLY A 615 15.60 8.98 27.60
CA GLY A 615 14.86 8.45 26.46
C GLY A 615 13.45 9.01 26.32
N PHE A 616 12.64 8.31 25.52
CA PHE A 616 11.23 8.65 25.26
C PHE A 616 10.31 8.09 26.34
N ASP A 617 9.29 8.87 26.70
CA ASP A 617 8.23 8.48 27.63
C ASP A 617 6.91 9.11 27.19
N ILE A 618 5.82 8.34 27.20
CA ILE A 618 4.50 8.82 26.77
C ILE A 618 3.98 9.97 27.66
N GLY A 619 4.45 10.10 28.90
CA GLY A 619 4.15 11.22 29.80
C GLY A 619 4.87 12.53 29.42
N ARG A 620 5.96 12.46 28.66
CA ARG A 620 6.66 13.63 28.10
C ARG A 620 6.20 13.86 26.67
N ARG A 621 4.97 14.35 26.50
CA ARG A 621 4.35 14.53 25.18
C ARG A 621 3.68 15.89 25.00
N THR A 622 3.43 16.22 23.74
CA THR A 622 2.42 17.19 23.30
C THR A 622 1.41 16.51 22.41
N LEU A 623 0.14 16.88 22.55
CA LEU A 623 -0.95 16.46 21.68
C LEU A 623 -1.47 17.68 20.92
N LEU A 624 -1.51 17.62 19.60
CA LEU A 624 -2.15 18.64 18.76
C LEU A 624 -3.49 18.09 18.27
N PRO A 625 -4.64 18.58 18.79
CA PRO A 625 -5.95 18.06 18.43
C PRO A 625 -6.31 18.37 16.98
N GLU A 626 -7.19 17.59 16.35
CA GLU A 626 -7.55 17.78 14.93
C GLU A 626 -6.30 17.91 14.03
N GLY A 627 -5.23 17.22 14.42
CA GLY A 627 -3.93 17.21 13.79
C GLY A 627 -3.59 15.84 13.20
N ALA A 628 -4.53 14.89 13.24
CA ALA A 628 -4.35 13.55 12.70
C ALA A 628 -3.80 13.61 11.27
N GLY A 629 -2.78 12.78 11.06
CA GLY A 629 -2.06 12.69 9.80
C GLY A 629 -1.55 11.28 9.58
N ILE A 630 -0.96 11.07 8.43
CA ILE A 630 -0.33 9.80 8.06
C ILE A 630 1.19 9.91 7.99
N SER A 631 1.74 11.10 7.74
CA SER A 631 3.17 11.34 7.59
C SER A 631 3.57 12.71 8.14
N SER A 632 4.85 12.83 8.50
CA SER A 632 5.45 14.11 8.90
C SER A 632 6.83 14.37 8.28
N ARG A 633 7.22 15.64 8.23
CA ARG A 633 8.55 16.17 7.89
C ARG A 633 8.88 17.37 8.78
N ALA A 634 10.16 17.68 8.94
CA ALA A 634 10.63 18.88 9.62
C ALA A 634 11.61 19.66 8.75
N ALA A 635 11.49 20.99 8.75
CA ALA A 635 12.42 21.94 8.12
C ALA A 635 12.21 23.37 8.66
N ASP A 636 13.20 24.24 8.58
CA ASP A 636 13.03 25.66 8.90
C ASP A 636 12.57 26.42 7.64
N LEU A 637 11.26 26.41 7.41
CA LEU A 637 10.64 27.03 6.24
C LEU A 637 10.62 28.57 6.34
N THR A 638 10.88 29.12 7.52
CA THR A 638 10.85 30.57 7.78
C THR A 638 12.25 31.21 7.82
N GLY A 639 13.31 30.41 7.99
CA GLY A 639 14.68 30.86 8.22
C GLY A 639 14.89 31.45 9.61
N ASN A 640 14.08 31.07 10.61
CA ASN A 640 14.11 31.65 11.95
C ASN A 640 14.97 30.86 12.97
N GLY A 641 15.56 29.74 12.55
CA GLY A 641 16.37 28.85 13.38
C GLY A 641 15.57 27.82 14.19
N TRP A 642 14.27 27.68 13.95
CA TRP A 642 13.41 26.64 14.52
C TRP A 642 12.84 25.77 13.42
N LEU A 643 12.74 24.47 13.69
CA LEU A 643 12.08 23.56 12.77
C LEU A 643 10.56 23.77 12.80
N ASP A 644 9.99 23.95 11.62
CA ASP A 644 8.56 23.85 11.35
C ASP A 644 8.19 22.38 11.09
N LEU A 645 6.96 22.01 11.45
CA LEU A 645 6.47 20.64 11.32
C LEU A 645 5.41 20.57 10.20
N ILE A 646 5.69 19.79 9.17
CA ILE A 646 4.78 19.54 8.04
C ILE A 646 4.12 18.18 8.23
N VAL A 647 2.79 18.11 8.14
CA VAL A 647 2.00 16.88 8.39
C VAL A 647 1.02 16.63 7.25
N GLY A 648 1.09 15.42 6.67
CA GLY A 648 0.17 14.97 5.64
C GLY A 648 -1.15 14.49 6.23
N GLY A 649 -2.27 15.12 5.87
CA GLY A 649 -3.61 14.76 6.35
C GLY A 649 -4.22 13.57 5.60
N PHE A 650 -4.84 12.65 6.36
CA PHE A 650 -5.42 11.42 5.83
C PHE A 650 -6.95 11.48 5.61
N LYS A 651 -7.69 12.22 6.45
CA LYS A 651 -9.16 12.34 6.39
C LYS A 651 -9.62 13.78 6.44
N GLY A 652 -10.42 14.15 5.44
CA GLY A 652 -10.97 15.48 5.25
C GLY A 652 -12.29 15.70 6.01
N PRO A 653 -12.73 16.97 6.10
CA PRO A 653 -14.00 17.32 6.75
C PRO A 653 -15.24 16.98 5.90
N ASP A 654 -15.11 16.83 4.57
CA ASP A 654 -16.21 16.51 3.67
C ASP A 654 -16.57 15.01 3.75
N GLN A 655 -17.79 14.69 4.18
CA GLN A 655 -18.27 13.30 4.25
C GLN A 655 -18.54 12.70 2.86
N GLY A 656 -18.77 13.53 1.84
CA GLY A 656 -18.98 13.11 0.45
C GLY A 656 -17.68 12.86 -0.31
N ASP A 657 -16.59 13.48 0.13
CA ASP A 657 -15.22 13.20 -0.32
C ASP A 657 -14.24 13.18 0.87
N PRO A 658 -14.24 12.10 1.68
CA PRO A 658 -13.43 12.03 2.90
C PRO A 658 -11.92 12.06 2.63
N TYR A 659 -11.51 11.94 1.38
CA TYR A 659 -10.10 12.03 0.99
C TYR A 659 -9.67 13.43 0.58
N ALA A 660 -10.59 14.40 0.41
CA ALA A 660 -10.24 15.80 0.21
C ALA A 660 -9.69 16.40 1.52
N THR A 661 -8.38 16.30 1.69
CA THR A 661 -7.67 16.57 2.95
C THR A 661 -6.80 17.83 2.84
N PHE A 662 -5.90 18.01 3.81
CA PHE A 662 -4.93 19.08 3.83
C PHE A 662 -3.53 18.55 4.12
N VAL A 663 -2.52 19.33 3.75
CA VAL A 663 -1.23 19.35 4.43
C VAL A 663 -1.26 20.46 5.47
N TYR A 664 -0.87 20.13 6.69
CA TYR A 664 -0.77 21.05 7.81
C TYR A 664 0.68 21.47 8.01
N ILE A 665 0.94 22.78 8.07
CA ILE A 665 2.26 23.32 8.43
C ILE A 665 2.12 23.97 9.79
N TYR A 666 2.71 23.37 10.82
CA TYR A 666 2.78 23.94 12.17
C TYR A 666 4.06 24.75 12.30
N TRP A 667 3.90 26.06 12.55
CA TRP A 667 5.02 26.98 12.63
C TRP A 667 5.77 26.80 13.95
N GLY A 668 7.07 26.52 13.85
CA GLY A 668 8.00 26.31 14.96
C GLY A 668 8.43 27.62 15.61
N GLY A 669 8.86 27.54 16.86
CA GLY A 669 9.31 28.70 17.63
C GLY A 669 9.35 28.44 19.13
N PRO A 670 9.86 29.40 19.93
CA PRO A 670 10.03 29.24 21.37
C PRO A 670 8.71 29.03 22.13
N GLU A 671 7.56 29.38 21.53
CA GLU A 671 6.24 29.14 22.12
C GLU A 671 5.71 27.71 21.87
N GLY A 672 6.39 26.90 21.05
CA GLY A 672 5.99 25.54 20.68
C GLY A 672 4.88 25.47 19.63
N PHE A 673 4.44 24.25 19.29
CA PHE A 673 3.44 24.00 18.25
C PHE A 673 2.00 24.14 18.77
N SER A 674 1.12 24.69 17.93
CA SER A 674 -0.32 24.78 18.22
C SER A 674 -1.14 24.93 16.93
N ASN A 675 -2.42 24.58 16.98
CA ASN A 675 -3.34 24.74 15.84
C ASN A 675 -3.58 26.20 15.45
N ASP A 676 -3.47 27.14 16.40
CA ASP A 676 -3.62 28.57 16.13
C ASP A 676 -2.46 29.13 15.28
N ARG A 677 -1.34 28.40 15.21
CA ARG A 677 -0.16 28.72 14.40
C ARG A 677 0.08 27.66 13.34
N ARG A 678 -0.95 27.37 12.55
CA ARG A 678 -0.82 26.46 11.39
C ARG A 678 -1.36 27.05 10.09
N THR A 679 -0.79 26.59 8.99
CA THR A 679 -1.32 26.78 7.63
C THR A 679 -1.90 25.47 7.11
N GLU A 680 -3.00 25.56 6.35
CA GLU A 680 -3.68 24.40 5.74
C GLU A 680 -3.66 24.53 4.21
N LEU A 681 -3.12 23.52 3.53
CA LEU A 681 -3.01 23.50 2.07
C LEU A 681 -3.80 22.33 1.49
N PRO A 682 -4.76 22.54 0.57
CA PRO A 682 -5.63 21.47 0.07
C PRO A 682 -4.86 20.32 -0.59
N ALA A 683 -5.18 19.08 -0.23
CA ALA A 683 -4.58 17.87 -0.78
C ALA A 683 -5.63 16.76 -0.92
N HIS A 684 -5.20 15.59 -1.38
CA HIS A 684 -6.06 14.42 -1.43
C HIS A 684 -5.35 13.22 -0.81
N PHE A 685 -5.64 12.96 0.47
CA PHE A 685 -4.92 11.98 1.28
C PHE A 685 -3.41 12.11 1.06
N ALA A 686 -2.82 13.11 1.71
CA ALA A 686 -1.39 13.42 1.61
C ALA A 686 -0.57 12.32 2.30
N ALA A 687 -0.24 11.26 1.57
CA ALA A 687 0.39 10.05 2.12
C ALA A 687 1.84 10.30 2.51
N ASP A 688 2.58 11.06 1.73
CA ASP A 688 3.98 11.40 1.99
C ASP A 688 4.33 12.80 1.45
N LEU A 689 5.49 13.30 1.87
CA LEU A 689 5.95 14.66 1.65
C LEU A 689 7.44 14.65 1.25
N ALA A 690 7.85 15.61 0.45
CA ALA A 690 9.27 15.94 0.26
C ALA A 690 9.46 17.45 0.34
N VAL A 691 10.50 17.88 1.04
CA VAL A 691 10.84 19.30 1.20
C VAL A 691 12.17 19.58 0.50
N ALA A 692 12.18 20.52 -0.43
CA ALA A 692 13.37 20.94 -1.16
C ALA A 692 13.15 22.31 -1.82
N ASP A 693 14.20 23.00 -2.22
CA ASP A 693 14.11 24.16 -3.10
C ASP A 693 14.04 23.68 -4.56
N PHE A 694 12.83 23.52 -5.09
CA PHE A 694 12.63 22.96 -6.44
C PHE A 694 12.86 24.01 -7.54
N ASN A 695 12.85 25.30 -7.23
CA ASN A 695 12.96 26.37 -8.22
C ASN A 695 14.28 27.16 -8.13
N ASN A 696 15.17 26.80 -7.20
CA ASN A 696 16.46 27.42 -6.92
C ASN A 696 16.38 28.90 -6.50
N ASP A 697 15.32 29.29 -5.79
CA ASP A 697 15.15 30.66 -5.29
C ASP A 697 15.72 30.87 -3.87
N GLY A 698 16.20 29.79 -3.24
CA GLY A 698 16.75 29.77 -1.89
C GLY A 698 15.70 29.61 -0.79
N ILE A 699 14.44 29.28 -1.15
CA ILE A 699 13.34 29.03 -0.23
C ILE A 699 12.87 27.59 -0.40
N LEU A 700 12.60 26.91 0.71
CA LEU A 700 12.11 25.55 0.67
C LEU A 700 10.64 25.50 0.22
N ASP A 701 10.38 24.59 -0.72
CA ASP A 701 9.06 24.23 -1.23
C ASP A 701 8.60 22.88 -0.64
N ILE A 702 7.32 22.56 -0.82
CA ILE A 702 6.73 21.30 -0.32
C ILE A 702 6.08 20.54 -1.46
N PHE A 703 6.60 19.35 -1.78
CA PHE A 703 5.89 18.38 -2.58
C PHE A 703 4.98 17.51 -1.70
N VAL A 704 3.78 17.22 -2.21
CA VAL A 704 2.72 16.46 -1.54
C VAL A 704 2.26 15.30 -2.40
N ALA A 705 2.53 14.07 -1.95
CA ALA A 705 2.07 12.85 -2.59
C ALA A 705 0.59 12.60 -2.27
N CYS A 706 -0.28 12.73 -3.27
CA CYS A 706 -1.72 12.51 -3.11
C CYS A 706 -2.09 11.06 -3.46
N TYR A 707 -2.66 10.34 -2.49
CA TYR A 707 -2.82 8.88 -2.55
C TYR A 707 -4.21 8.44 -3.01
N HIS A 708 -5.27 9.17 -2.66
CA HIS A 708 -6.63 8.70 -2.88
C HIS A 708 -7.63 9.84 -3.10
N GLY A 709 -8.55 9.65 -4.04
CA GLY A 709 -9.79 10.43 -4.15
C GLY A 709 -11.01 9.50 -4.13
N THR A 710 -12.20 10.02 -3.88
CA THR A 710 -13.39 9.15 -3.69
C THR A 710 -13.73 8.24 -4.88
N ARG A 711 -13.44 8.70 -6.10
CA ARG A 711 -13.79 7.98 -7.34
C ARG A 711 -12.61 7.36 -8.07
N THR A 712 -11.41 7.86 -7.83
CA THR A 712 -10.19 7.45 -8.52
C THR A 712 -8.99 7.68 -7.62
N ARG A 713 -7.92 6.93 -7.87
CA ARG A 713 -6.62 7.13 -7.23
C ARG A 713 -5.56 7.63 -8.20
N ASP A 714 -5.92 7.79 -9.47
CA ASP A 714 -5.11 8.43 -10.50
C ASP A 714 -5.40 9.94 -10.46
N ILE A 715 -4.64 10.66 -9.63
CA ILE A 715 -4.90 12.05 -9.27
C ILE A 715 -3.62 12.88 -9.25
N ASP A 716 -3.78 14.19 -9.35
CA ASP A 716 -2.66 15.13 -9.24
C ASP A 716 -2.10 15.15 -7.81
N SER A 717 -0.79 15.06 -7.71
CA SER A 717 0.02 15.51 -6.57
C SER A 717 0.44 16.97 -6.78
N TYR A 718 0.94 17.63 -5.73
CA TYR A 718 1.19 19.08 -5.79
C TYR A 718 2.59 19.45 -5.29
N ILE A 719 3.21 20.43 -5.96
CA ILE A 719 4.31 21.22 -5.38
C ILE A 719 3.71 22.55 -4.95
N TYR A 720 3.81 22.85 -3.66
CA TYR A 720 3.50 24.14 -3.07
C TYR A 720 4.77 24.98 -3.01
N TRP A 721 4.77 26.06 -3.78
CA TRP A 721 5.92 26.95 -3.90
C TRP A 721 6.00 27.87 -2.67
N GLY A 722 7.13 27.80 -1.96
CA GLY A 722 7.44 28.64 -0.83
C GLY A 722 7.59 30.10 -1.24
N GLU A 723 7.25 31.00 -0.32
CA GLU A 723 7.47 32.43 -0.48
C GLU A 723 8.20 32.99 0.75
N PRO A 724 8.88 34.14 0.63
CA PRO A 724 9.63 34.74 1.73
C PRO A 724 8.80 34.86 3.02
N GLY A 725 9.42 34.44 4.13
CA GLY A 725 8.83 34.44 5.46
C GLY A 725 7.91 33.25 5.76
N GLY A 726 8.09 32.12 5.07
CA GLY A 726 7.30 30.90 5.29
C GLY A 726 5.85 31.03 4.84
N ARG A 727 5.59 31.65 3.68
CA ARG A 727 4.23 31.78 3.15
C ARG A 727 3.97 30.73 2.07
N PHE A 728 2.81 30.08 2.13
CA PHE A 728 2.35 29.09 1.16
C PHE A 728 0.87 29.35 0.83
N SER A 729 0.43 29.00 -0.39
CA SER A 729 -0.95 29.23 -0.83
C SER A 729 -1.43 28.17 -1.82
N ALA A 730 -2.73 27.86 -1.78
CA ALA A 730 -3.42 27.02 -2.75
C ALA A 730 -3.33 27.52 -4.20
N ASP A 731 -3.16 28.84 -4.37
CA ASP A 731 -3.07 29.50 -5.68
C ASP A 731 -1.65 29.43 -6.28
N ASN A 732 -0.63 29.18 -5.45
CA ASN A 732 0.77 29.11 -5.87
C ASN A 732 1.28 27.66 -5.81
N ARG A 733 0.78 26.82 -6.72
CA ARG A 733 1.16 25.41 -6.78
C ARG A 733 1.26 24.88 -8.21
N THR A 734 2.12 23.90 -8.41
CA THR A 734 2.20 23.08 -9.63
C THR A 734 1.54 21.74 -9.39
N ARG A 735 0.91 21.18 -10.44
CA ARG A 735 0.30 19.85 -10.42
C ARG A 735 1.20 18.87 -11.14
N LEU A 736 1.44 17.71 -10.53
CA LEU A 736 2.14 16.59 -11.12
C LEU A 736 1.22 15.38 -11.06
N PHE A 737 0.83 14.84 -12.20
CA PHE A 737 -0.07 13.68 -12.26
C PHE A 737 0.60 12.44 -11.65
N GLY A 738 -0.08 11.77 -10.74
CA GLY A 738 0.40 10.56 -10.08
C GLY A 738 -0.62 9.42 -10.10
N HIS A 739 -0.15 8.24 -9.74
CA HIS A 739 -0.96 7.03 -9.65
C HIS A 739 -0.96 6.54 -8.20
N SER A 740 -1.82 7.13 -7.38
CA SER A 740 -1.89 6.89 -5.95
C SER A 740 -0.51 7.09 -5.29
N ALA A 741 0.04 8.30 -5.37
CA ALA A 741 1.38 8.56 -4.87
C ALA A 741 1.46 8.29 -3.36
N ALA A 742 2.38 7.42 -2.95
CA ALA A 742 2.49 6.90 -1.58
C ALA A 742 3.84 7.21 -0.92
N GLY A 743 4.86 7.53 -1.71
CA GLY A 743 6.19 7.91 -1.23
C GLY A 743 6.83 8.94 -2.14
N ALA A 744 7.71 9.77 -1.59
CA ALA A 744 8.45 10.78 -2.32
C ALA A 744 9.89 10.91 -1.84
N LEU A 745 10.81 11.20 -2.76
CA LEU A 745 12.18 11.58 -2.45
C LEU A 745 12.63 12.66 -3.44
N ALA A 746 13.25 13.73 -2.94
CA ALA A 746 13.69 14.86 -3.75
C ALA A 746 15.19 15.08 -3.58
N ALA A 747 15.90 15.16 -4.71
CA ALA A 747 17.30 15.56 -4.81
C ALA A 747 17.63 15.84 -6.28
N ASP A 748 18.75 16.51 -6.54
CA ASP A 748 19.26 16.70 -7.91
C ASP A 748 19.93 15.40 -8.39
N PHE A 749 19.14 14.42 -8.87
CA PHE A 749 19.63 13.06 -9.11
C PHE A 749 20.59 12.99 -10.30
N ASN A 750 20.44 13.89 -11.28
CA ASN A 750 21.30 13.98 -12.46
C ASN A 750 22.45 15.01 -12.32
N GLU A 751 22.48 15.77 -11.23
CA GLU A 751 23.48 16.80 -10.91
C GLU A 751 23.51 17.96 -11.91
N ASP A 752 22.35 18.34 -12.46
CA ASP A 752 22.20 19.46 -13.39
C ASP A 752 21.96 20.82 -12.70
N GLY A 753 21.85 20.81 -11.38
CA GLY A 753 21.62 21.97 -10.52
C GLY A 753 20.15 22.21 -10.19
N TYR A 754 19.21 21.36 -10.60
CA TYR A 754 17.80 21.45 -10.24
C TYR A 754 17.37 20.22 -9.44
N VAL A 755 16.59 20.43 -8.37
CA VAL A 755 16.08 19.30 -7.60
C VAL A 755 15.02 18.54 -8.40
N ASP A 756 15.25 17.26 -8.61
CA ASP A 756 14.34 16.29 -9.21
C ASP A 756 13.43 15.65 -8.16
N LEU A 757 12.46 14.85 -8.61
CA LEU A 757 11.50 14.19 -7.74
C LEU A 757 11.25 12.73 -8.14
N ALA A 758 11.54 11.80 -7.23
CA ALA A 758 11.09 10.42 -7.32
C ALA A 758 9.75 10.27 -6.58
N MET A 759 8.80 9.58 -7.20
CA MET A 759 7.44 9.38 -6.72
C MET A 759 7.08 7.90 -6.80
N ALA A 760 6.83 7.29 -5.65
CA ALA A 760 6.32 5.92 -5.54
C ALA A 760 4.82 5.90 -5.80
N ASN A 761 4.42 5.28 -6.91
CA ASN A 761 3.02 5.14 -7.30
C ASN A 761 2.50 3.78 -6.84
N HIS A 762 1.57 3.78 -5.89
CA HIS A 762 1.08 2.57 -5.26
C HIS A 762 0.02 1.82 -6.10
N LYS A 763 -0.79 2.53 -6.90
CA LYS A 763 -1.80 1.90 -7.76
C LYS A 763 -1.99 2.66 -9.05
N THR A 764 -1.76 1.99 -10.18
CA THR A 764 -1.98 2.50 -11.53
C THR A 764 -3.32 1.97 -12.05
N TYR A 765 -4.28 2.87 -12.30
CA TYR A 765 -5.63 2.53 -12.76
C TYR A 765 -6.31 1.45 -11.90
N GLY A 766 -6.15 1.55 -10.57
CA GLY A 766 -6.72 0.62 -9.59
C GLY A 766 -5.91 -0.65 -9.33
N ASN A 767 -4.81 -0.92 -10.06
CA ASN A 767 -3.98 -2.11 -9.89
C ASN A 767 -2.64 -1.81 -9.21
N HIS A 768 -2.15 -2.71 -8.36
CA HIS A 768 -0.88 -2.51 -7.64
C HIS A 768 0.37 -2.58 -8.54
N PRO A 769 0.55 -3.60 -9.40
CA PRO A 769 1.62 -3.58 -10.40
C PRO A 769 1.44 -2.40 -11.35
N GLY A 770 2.48 -1.60 -11.49
CA GLY A 770 2.41 -0.34 -12.20
C GLY A 770 3.79 0.27 -12.42
N MET A 771 3.82 1.60 -12.51
CA MET A 771 5.04 2.37 -12.75
C MET A 771 5.15 3.50 -11.74
N SER A 772 6.27 3.56 -11.03
CA SER A 772 6.71 4.73 -10.27
C SER A 772 7.50 5.69 -11.15
N PHE A 773 7.54 6.96 -10.78
CA PHE A 773 8.04 8.03 -11.64
C PHE A 773 9.28 8.68 -11.05
N VAL A 774 10.24 9.02 -11.92
CA VAL A 774 11.25 10.04 -11.65
C VAL A 774 10.95 11.21 -12.57
N TRP A 775 10.52 12.31 -11.99
CA TRP A 775 10.28 13.58 -12.65
C TRP A 775 11.58 14.37 -12.68
N TRP A 776 12.07 14.63 -13.88
CA TRP A 776 13.26 15.45 -14.09
C TRP A 776 12.85 16.92 -14.09
N ASN A 777 13.54 17.72 -13.29
CA ASN A 777 13.36 19.16 -13.26
C ASN A 777 14.41 19.83 -14.17
N GLY A 778 14.35 21.15 -14.27
CA GLY A 778 15.33 21.90 -15.03
C GLY A 778 14.97 23.38 -15.14
N PRO A 779 15.67 24.12 -16.02
CA PRO A 779 15.45 25.56 -16.20
C PRO A 779 14.02 25.96 -16.59
N ASN A 780 13.24 25.03 -17.14
CA ASN A 780 11.86 25.25 -17.55
C ASN A 780 10.83 24.67 -16.55
N GLY A 781 11.29 24.11 -15.43
CA GLY A 781 10.47 23.36 -14.47
C GLY A 781 10.15 21.94 -14.93
N PHE A 782 9.39 21.23 -14.10
CA PHE A 782 8.89 19.88 -14.37
C PHE A 782 7.99 19.79 -15.61
N SER A 783 8.12 18.69 -16.36
CA SER A 783 7.33 18.40 -17.57
C SER A 783 6.92 16.93 -17.67
N GLU A 784 5.71 16.65 -18.17
CA GLU A 784 5.24 15.27 -18.42
C GLU A 784 6.05 14.53 -19.51
N SER A 785 6.75 15.27 -20.37
CA SER A 785 7.67 14.70 -21.37
C SER A 785 8.94 14.13 -20.75
N ASP A 786 9.31 14.62 -19.57
CA ASP A 786 10.63 14.43 -18.97
C ASP A 786 10.49 13.57 -17.70
N ILE A 787 9.93 12.37 -17.88
CA ILE A 787 9.69 11.39 -16.83
C ILE A 787 10.35 10.05 -17.17
N THR A 788 11.22 9.56 -16.30
CA THR A 788 11.62 8.15 -16.28
C THR A 788 10.57 7.33 -15.54
N ARG A 789 10.10 6.24 -16.17
CA ARG A 789 9.09 5.34 -15.59
C ARG A 789 9.75 4.03 -15.16
N LEU A 790 9.64 3.70 -13.89
CA LEU A 790 10.28 2.55 -13.25
C LEU A 790 9.21 1.53 -12.83
N PRO A 791 9.27 0.27 -13.31
CA PRO A 791 8.32 -0.77 -12.91
C PRO A 791 8.31 -1.03 -11.40
N THR A 792 7.15 -0.93 -10.77
CA THR A 792 7.02 -1.19 -9.32
C THR A 792 5.77 -2.02 -9.03
N ASN A 793 5.74 -2.66 -7.86
CA ASN A 793 4.64 -3.52 -7.43
C ASN A 793 4.04 -2.95 -6.14
N GLY A 794 3.06 -2.06 -6.32
CA GLY A 794 2.33 -1.36 -5.27
C GLY A 794 3.18 -0.92 -4.09
N PRO A 795 4.19 -0.06 -4.29
CA PRO A 795 4.99 0.43 -3.19
C PRO A 795 4.14 1.24 -2.21
N HIS A 796 4.24 0.96 -0.91
CA HIS A 796 3.61 1.81 0.12
C HIS A 796 4.45 3.04 0.47
N GLY A 797 5.73 3.02 0.13
CA GLY A 797 6.66 4.11 0.44
C GLY A 797 8.02 3.89 -0.21
N MET A 798 8.98 4.72 0.21
CA MET A 798 10.37 4.67 -0.23
C MET A 798 11.26 4.65 1.02
N THR A 799 11.78 5.82 1.38
CA THR A 799 12.53 6.11 2.60
C THR A 799 11.98 7.41 3.15
N HIS A 800 11.78 7.45 4.48
CA HIS A 800 11.14 8.58 5.14
C HIS A 800 12.18 9.52 5.80
N SER A 801 13.32 9.68 5.12
CA SER A 801 14.40 10.64 5.42
C SER A 801 14.58 11.55 4.22
N ASP A 802 14.39 12.86 4.40
CA ASP A 802 14.72 13.81 3.34
C ASP A 802 16.24 13.85 3.13
N ILE A 803 16.65 14.10 1.88
CA ILE A 803 18.05 14.30 1.52
C ILE A 803 18.47 15.71 1.96
N GLY A 804 19.62 15.80 2.63
CA GLY A 804 20.21 17.05 3.08
C GLY A 804 19.94 17.37 4.55
N ASN A 805 20.47 18.50 5.01
CA ASN A 805 20.32 18.98 6.37
C ASN A 805 18.84 19.19 6.72
N VAL A 806 18.45 18.86 7.96
CA VAL A 806 17.04 18.97 8.36
C VAL A 806 16.53 20.41 8.30
N MET A 807 17.37 21.41 8.53
CA MET A 807 16.97 22.83 8.56
C MET A 807 16.69 23.39 7.17
N ASP A 808 17.64 23.21 6.24
CA ASP A 808 17.72 23.97 5.00
C ASP A 808 17.91 23.10 3.75
N ARG A 809 17.91 21.77 3.89
CA ARG A 809 18.21 20.78 2.84
C ARG A 809 19.60 20.96 2.20
N GLY A 810 20.48 21.73 2.85
CA GLY A 810 21.85 21.93 2.44
C GLY A 810 22.69 20.65 2.56
N PRO A 811 23.84 20.58 1.89
CA PRO A 811 24.63 19.36 1.83
C PRO A 811 25.50 19.10 3.07
N GLU A 812 25.63 20.06 4.00
CA GLU A 812 26.56 20.02 5.12
C GLU A 812 25.86 19.74 6.46
N GLU A 813 26.47 18.85 7.26
CA GLU A 813 26.14 18.62 8.68
C GLU A 813 27.27 19.15 9.57
N TYR A 814 26.93 19.63 10.77
CA TYR A 814 27.88 20.34 11.63
C TYR A 814 28.17 19.58 12.95
N TYR A 815 29.45 19.48 13.29
CA TYR A 815 29.93 18.99 14.59
C TYR A 815 30.76 20.09 15.27
N GLU A 816 30.47 20.42 16.52
CA GLU A 816 31.29 21.31 17.35
C GLU A 816 32.00 20.51 18.44
N SER A 817 33.32 20.70 18.60
CA SER A 817 34.08 20.03 19.65
C SER A 817 33.68 20.49 21.05
N ARG A 818 34.08 19.76 22.09
CA ARG A 818 34.14 20.34 23.45
C ARG A 818 35.03 21.59 23.48
N THR A 819 34.93 22.37 24.56
CA THR A 819 35.88 23.46 24.84
C THR A 819 37.27 22.89 25.19
N ILE A 820 38.31 23.46 24.58
CA ILE A 820 39.68 22.96 24.67
C ILE A 820 40.58 24.03 25.31
N ALA A 821 41.20 23.67 26.44
CA ALA A 821 42.10 24.53 27.18
C ALA A 821 43.52 24.50 26.56
N LEU A 822 43.97 25.60 25.92
CA LEU A 822 45.32 25.73 25.36
C LEU A 822 46.38 26.03 26.43
N PRO A 823 47.63 25.55 26.34
CA PRO A 823 48.65 25.89 27.35
C PRO A 823 48.82 27.39 27.58
N ASP A 824 49.20 27.79 28.79
CA ASP A 824 49.31 29.20 29.15
C ASP A 824 50.27 29.95 28.20
N GLY A 825 49.78 31.07 27.65
CA GLY A 825 50.53 31.87 26.67
C GLY A 825 50.66 31.25 25.28
N ALA A 826 49.96 30.14 25.00
CA ALA A 826 49.92 29.56 23.67
C ALA A 826 49.14 30.43 22.68
N GLU A 827 49.57 30.40 21.42
CA GLU A 827 48.85 30.95 20.28
C GLU A 827 48.42 29.79 19.37
N LEU A 828 47.13 29.69 19.08
CA LEU A 828 46.60 28.66 18.18
C LEU A 828 47.13 28.94 16.77
N ALA A 829 47.79 27.94 16.18
CA ALA A 829 48.61 28.08 14.99
C ALA A 829 48.07 27.34 13.76
N GLY A 830 47.07 26.48 13.92
CA GLY A 830 46.47 25.73 12.81
C GLY A 830 45.63 24.54 13.26
N ILE A 831 44.87 23.99 12.31
CA ILE A 831 44.02 22.80 12.49
C ILE A 831 44.33 21.79 11.37
N SER A 832 44.09 20.51 11.65
CA SER A 832 44.20 19.41 10.70
C SER A 832 43.37 18.22 11.14
N TRP A 833 43.02 17.34 10.22
CA TRP A 833 42.26 16.13 10.53
C TRP A 833 42.69 14.94 9.68
N ILE A 834 42.36 13.74 10.15
CA ILE A 834 42.47 12.48 9.40
C ILE A 834 41.04 12.01 9.13
N ALA A 835 40.67 11.92 7.87
CA ALA A 835 39.36 11.47 7.45
C ALA A 835 39.43 10.60 6.21
N ASP A 836 38.52 9.65 6.11
CA ASP A 836 38.14 9.04 4.83
C ASP A 836 37.14 9.97 4.13
N ILE A 837 37.37 10.21 2.83
CA ILE A 837 36.59 11.18 2.03
C ILE A 837 36.18 10.46 0.73
N PRO A 838 35.04 9.76 0.74
CA PRO A 838 34.46 9.16 -0.45
C PRO A 838 34.20 10.19 -1.56
N PRO A 839 34.00 9.76 -2.82
CA PRO A 839 33.61 10.64 -3.92
C PRO A 839 32.45 11.56 -3.55
N LYS A 840 32.49 12.81 -4.02
CA LYS A 840 31.43 13.83 -3.79
C LYS A 840 31.12 14.14 -2.31
N THR A 841 32.04 13.80 -1.41
CA THR A 841 32.00 14.23 -0.01
C THR A 841 33.14 15.19 0.31
N TRP A 842 33.03 15.93 1.41
CA TRP A 842 34.09 16.82 1.88
C TRP A 842 34.05 17.05 3.38
N VAL A 843 35.17 17.49 3.94
CA VAL A 843 35.27 18.01 5.30
C VAL A 843 35.90 19.39 5.27
N LYS A 844 35.28 20.33 5.97
CA LYS A 844 35.86 21.65 6.24
C LYS A 844 35.89 21.88 7.74
N ALA A 845 36.79 22.75 8.19
CA ALA A 845 36.89 23.10 9.60
C ALA A 845 36.90 24.61 9.83
N GLN A 846 36.44 25.01 11.01
CA GLN A 846 36.61 26.34 11.55
C GLN A 846 37.07 26.24 13.00
N ILE A 847 37.67 27.30 13.49
CA ILE A 847 38.10 27.41 14.89
C ILE A 847 37.54 28.69 15.50
N ARG A 848 37.49 28.77 16.82
CA ARG A 848 37.31 30.01 17.58
C ARG A 848 38.11 29.95 18.86
N VAL A 849 38.54 31.10 19.37
CA VAL A 849 39.34 31.20 20.59
C VAL A 849 38.86 32.34 21.48
N ALA A 850 38.99 32.17 22.80
CA ALA A 850 38.65 33.18 23.79
C ALA A 850 39.63 33.15 24.98
N ASP A 851 39.74 34.26 25.70
CA ASP A 851 40.52 34.31 26.95
C ASP A 851 39.80 33.63 28.12
N ARG A 852 38.46 33.65 28.14
CA ARG A 852 37.62 32.93 29.10
C ARG A 852 36.71 31.95 28.39
N GLU A 853 36.45 30.81 29.03
CA GLU A 853 35.65 29.72 28.44
C GLU A 853 34.21 30.18 28.12
N GLU A 854 33.59 30.94 29.02
CA GLU A 854 32.21 31.44 28.88
C GLU A 854 32.03 32.43 27.72
N ASP A 855 33.09 33.09 27.26
CA ASP A 855 33.03 34.04 26.15
C ASP A 855 33.08 33.34 24.79
N LEU A 856 33.48 32.07 24.77
CA LEU A 856 33.81 31.30 23.57
C LEU A 856 32.60 31.07 22.63
N PRO A 857 31.38 30.77 23.12
CA PRO A 857 30.19 30.67 22.27
C PRO A 857 29.88 31.95 21.47
N SER A 858 30.28 33.12 21.96
CA SER A 858 30.04 34.41 21.30
C SER A 858 31.14 34.82 20.31
N GLN A 859 32.26 34.08 20.26
CA GLN A 859 33.37 34.39 19.37
C GLN A 859 33.05 33.94 17.93
N PRO A 860 33.47 34.74 16.92
CA PRO A 860 33.27 34.37 15.53
C PRO A 860 34.08 33.12 15.18
N TRP A 861 33.45 32.23 14.42
CA TRP A 861 34.15 31.15 13.73
C TRP A 861 35.08 31.72 12.66
N GLN A 862 36.30 31.18 12.55
CA GLN A 862 37.31 31.64 11.60
C GLN A 862 38.01 30.48 10.89
N GLY A 863 38.38 30.72 9.63
CA GLY A 863 39.15 29.84 8.76
C GLY A 863 40.55 30.38 8.50
N ASP A 864 41.12 29.98 7.36
CA ASP A 864 42.44 30.41 6.90
C ASP A 864 42.48 31.90 6.50
N GLU A 865 41.39 32.40 5.93
CA GLU A 865 41.22 33.78 5.49
C GLU A 865 40.60 34.73 6.54
N GLY A 866 40.22 34.22 7.72
CA GLY A 866 39.68 35.02 8.83
C GLY A 866 38.26 34.64 9.24
N ALA A 867 37.54 35.58 9.85
CA ALA A 867 36.20 35.34 10.37
C ALA A 867 35.21 34.99 9.25
N GLY A 868 34.38 33.97 9.47
CA GLY A 868 33.38 33.48 8.51
C GLY A 868 33.92 32.59 7.39
N THR A 869 35.24 32.44 7.24
CA THR A 869 35.86 31.59 6.20
C THR A 869 36.18 30.19 6.74
N TRP A 870 36.51 29.23 5.88
CA TRP A 870 36.71 27.82 6.27
C TRP A 870 38.11 27.31 5.92
N PHE A 871 38.69 26.47 6.77
CA PHE A 871 39.84 25.65 6.40
C PHE A 871 39.38 24.51 5.48
N GLY A 872 39.97 24.40 4.29
CA GLY A 872 39.73 23.31 3.33
C GLY A 872 40.81 22.22 3.36
N ASN A 873 40.37 20.96 3.20
CA ASN A 873 41.15 19.70 3.04
C ASN A 873 42.59 19.68 3.60
N GLY A 874 42.74 19.27 4.87
CA GLY A 874 44.00 18.79 5.44
C GLY A 874 44.63 19.70 6.51
N HIS A 875 45.96 19.66 6.60
CA HIS A 875 46.73 20.49 7.53
C HIS A 875 46.81 21.93 7.03
N THR A 876 46.15 22.85 7.75
CA THR A 876 46.25 24.28 7.43
C THR A 876 46.88 25.04 8.59
N ALA A 877 48.08 25.56 8.35
CA ALA A 877 48.70 26.53 9.25
C ALA A 877 48.01 27.88 9.07
N MET A 878 47.68 28.54 10.17
CA MET A 878 47.10 29.88 10.13
C MET A 878 48.14 30.89 9.65
N ALA A 879 47.72 31.80 8.77
CA ALA A 879 48.57 32.92 8.35
C ALA A 879 49.01 33.80 9.53
N ARG A 880 48.18 33.87 10.58
CA ARG A 880 48.49 34.55 11.86
C ARG A 880 47.96 33.71 13.02
N PRO A 881 48.82 33.25 13.93
CA PRO A 881 48.36 32.58 15.15
C PRO A 881 47.44 33.48 15.97
N VAL A 882 46.41 32.89 16.59
CA VAL A 882 45.40 33.64 17.35
C VAL A 882 45.53 33.34 18.83
N LYS A 883 45.48 34.39 19.65
CA LYS A 883 45.58 34.29 21.11
C LYS A 883 44.24 33.95 21.74
N GLY A 884 44.28 33.06 22.72
CA GLY A 884 43.17 32.73 23.60
C GLY A 884 43.56 31.58 24.51
N ARG A 885 43.04 31.56 25.73
CA ARG A 885 43.26 30.44 26.67
C ARG A 885 42.41 29.21 26.33
N TRP A 886 41.30 29.45 25.67
CA TRP A 886 40.30 28.46 25.31
C TRP A 886 40.10 28.47 23.80
N ALA A 887 39.96 27.28 23.22
CA ALA A 887 39.71 27.07 21.81
C ALA A 887 38.57 26.08 21.61
N GLN A 888 37.94 26.12 20.45
CA GLN A 888 37.01 25.12 19.98
C GLN A 888 37.13 25.04 18.46
N TYR A 889 36.85 23.88 17.89
CA TYR A 889 36.71 23.73 16.45
C TYR A 889 35.31 23.26 16.10
N ARG A 890 34.88 23.57 14.88
CA ARG A 890 33.73 22.92 14.25
C ARG A 890 34.11 22.32 12.93
N LEU A 891 33.47 21.20 12.60
CA LEU A 891 33.59 20.51 11.33
C LEU A 891 32.28 20.66 10.56
N ALA A 892 32.38 20.85 9.25
CA ALA A 892 31.29 20.67 8.31
C ALA A 892 31.56 19.39 7.51
N LEU A 893 30.69 18.40 7.64
CA LEU A 893 30.74 17.14 6.90
C LEU A 893 29.72 17.22 5.77
N GLY A 894 30.19 17.37 4.54
CA GLY A 894 29.35 17.57 3.39
C GLY A 894 29.31 16.38 2.44
N ALA A 895 28.18 16.20 1.77
CA ALA A 895 27.97 15.23 0.71
C ALA A 895 26.92 15.74 -0.27
N ILE A 896 27.18 15.58 -1.58
CA ILE A 896 26.17 15.82 -2.61
C ILE A 896 25.03 14.81 -2.41
N ASN A 897 23.80 15.30 -2.35
CA ASN A 897 22.57 14.52 -2.19
C ASN A 897 22.59 13.48 -1.05
N SER A 898 23.38 13.72 0.00
CA SER A 898 23.57 12.75 1.10
C SER A 898 23.97 11.33 0.62
N GLY A 899 24.58 11.20 -0.56
CA GLY A 899 24.88 9.88 -1.14
C GLY A 899 25.77 9.03 -0.24
N SER A 900 26.85 9.63 0.29
CA SER A 900 27.82 8.94 1.15
C SER A 900 28.23 9.81 2.35
N THR A 901 29.11 9.29 3.21
CA THR A 901 29.59 9.99 4.40
C THR A 901 31.11 10.18 4.41
N PRO A 902 31.62 11.41 4.61
CA PRO A 902 33.01 11.56 5.07
C PRO A 902 33.13 11.04 6.50
N ARG A 903 34.26 10.40 6.84
CA ARG A 903 34.46 9.72 8.13
C ARG A 903 35.69 10.28 8.84
N VAL A 904 35.49 11.16 9.82
CA VAL A 904 36.60 11.85 10.52
C VAL A 904 37.02 11.07 11.76
N SER A 905 38.27 10.59 11.76
CA SER A 905 38.83 9.75 12.83
C SER A 905 39.72 10.50 13.83
N GLU A 906 40.19 11.68 13.46
CA GLU A 906 41.11 12.46 14.29
C GLU A 906 41.10 13.95 13.89
N VAL A 907 41.17 14.84 14.88
CA VAL A 907 41.42 16.28 14.69
C VAL A 907 42.62 16.70 15.54
N ARG A 908 43.52 17.52 15.01
CA ARG A 908 44.63 18.14 15.74
C ARG A 908 44.58 19.65 15.65
N LEU A 909 44.70 20.30 16.80
CA LEU A 909 44.93 21.73 16.94
C LEU A 909 46.41 21.97 17.24
N SER A 910 47.12 22.61 16.32
CA SER A 910 48.52 23.00 16.52
C SER A 910 48.61 24.36 17.20
N TYR A 911 49.54 24.54 18.14
CA TYR A 911 49.73 25.79 18.87
C TYR A 911 51.22 26.09 19.09
N ASN A 912 51.54 27.36 19.30
CA ASN A 912 52.89 27.86 19.56
C ASN A 912 53.00 28.38 21.00
N VAL A 913 54.01 27.95 21.75
CA VAL A 913 54.31 28.49 23.09
C VAL A 913 55.60 29.32 23.06
N PRO A 914 55.65 30.50 23.71
CA PRO A 914 56.88 31.25 23.91
C PRO A 914 57.95 30.38 24.58
N SER A 915 59.14 30.29 23.99
CA SER A 915 60.27 29.61 24.62
C SER A 915 60.74 30.46 25.79
N THR A 916 60.43 30.06 27.03
CA THR A 916 61.02 30.71 28.22
C THR A 916 62.54 30.58 28.17
N SER A 917 63.25 31.72 28.15
CA SER A 917 64.70 31.75 28.33
C SER A 917 65.07 31.39 29.76
N THR A 918 65.34 30.12 30.05
CA THR A 918 66.09 29.75 31.25
C THR A 918 67.58 29.94 30.97
N SER A 919 68.05 31.18 31.09
CA SER A 919 69.38 31.45 31.61
C SER A 919 69.23 32.11 32.97
N LYS A 920 69.54 31.35 34.02
CA LYS A 920 70.20 31.86 35.23
C LYS A 920 70.72 30.67 36.00
N SER A 921 72.01 30.41 35.78
CA SER A 921 72.87 29.77 36.76
C SER A 921 72.87 30.60 38.03
N ILE A 922 72.50 30.00 39.16
CA ILE A 922 72.98 30.42 40.48
C ILE A 922 73.30 29.12 41.23
N LYS A 923 74.48 29.13 41.86
CA LYS A 923 75.14 28.02 42.58
C LYS A 923 74.29 27.36 43.65
#